data_AF-A0ABD3JN24-F1
#
_entry.id   AF-A0ABD3JN24-F1
#
_cell.length_a   1.000
_cell.length_b   1.000
_cell.length_c   1.000
_cell.angle_alpha   90.00
_cell.angle_beta   90.00
_cell.angle_gamma   90.00
#
_symmetry.space_group_name_H-M   'P 1'
#
loop_
_entity.id
_entity.type
_entity.pdbx_description
1 polymer ?
#
loop_
_entity_poly.entity_id
_entity_poly.type
_entity_poly.pdbx_seq_one_letter_code
_entity_poly.pdbx_strand_id
1 'polypeptide(L)'
;MMIIPSIFVPEDWSFTFYEGLNRHQDSIFKDKTVAELGCGNGWITIATAAKWSPMKVYGLDINPRAVKISWINLYLNALDEKGQPIYDSEGKTLLDRVEFHESDLLSYCRDNDIKLERIVGCIPQILNPNPDAMSKLITENASEEFLHSLSNYCALQGFVEDQFGLGLIARAVEEGIAVIQPSGIMIFNMGGRPGQAVCRRLFERRGFRINKLWQTKVLQAADTDISALVEIEKNSPHRFEFFMGLASDQPICARTAWAYGRAGGRISHALSVYSCQLRQPNEVKTVFEFLKNGFHDVSSSLDLSFEDDSVADEKIPFLAYLASTLKESSYFPYEPPAGSKRFRNLIAGFMKTYHHIPLNADNIVVFPTRGAAIENALRLFSPRLAIVDEHLTSNLPRKWLTSLVMEDAEAKDPLEDEITVIEAPHQSDLMVELIKRLKPQVVITGMAQFESVTTSAFQHLLDITRDIGSRLFLDISEHFELSSLPASNGVLKYLAGNPLPAHAAIICGLVKNQVYKDLEVAFVISEEQSIFKVLSQTVELLEGNTAAINQNYYGCLFHELLAFQLADRRRHSEREAQKPTSVDTIGIANSAISVLNDSELSISEDQGSSLIHMDVDQSFLHVPPPVKAAIFESFARQNMSEAELDVGPSIRQHIQSEYGFPTDSSTELIYANSWLSLFNKLVLCCIQEGGTLCFPAGSNGNYISAAKFLKANIATVPTQSAEGFKLTEKSISEVLETVKQPWVYICGPTICPTGLLYSNHEIEKILSACEKFGARVIIDTSFSGLEFGSDGWGGWDLANSLSKLNSSSNPTFSVCLLGGLSFKLLTGALKFGFLVFNRPNMVDAFHSFPGLSKPHYTVKYAIKKLLGLRERKAGELMDAVATHIEMLKSRSKRLKETLEKNGWDVLEPCAGLSMAAKPSVYLDKTLSIKPTPKDGVCTEEGSTYDIKIDNSNIREALLRSTGLCINSSSWTGIPGYCRFTIALDENEFDQALGCIVKFGSAVSS
;
A
#
# COMPACT_ATOMS: atom_id res chain seq x y z
N MET A 1 -16.31 -27.49 49.50
CA MET A 1 -14.90 -27.12 49.21
C MET A 1 -14.36 -26.38 50.42
N MET A 2 -13.24 -26.83 50.99
CA MET A 2 -12.58 -26.15 52.12
C MET A 2 -11.63 -25.09 51.58
N ILE A 3 -11.71 -23.85 52.05
CA ILE A 3 -10.89 -22.74 51.55
C ILE A 3 -10.34 -21.97 52.74
N ILE A 4 -9.02 -21.89 52.86
CA ILE A 4 -8.36 -20.95 53.76
C ILE A 4 -8.48 -19.54 53.14
N PRO A 5 -8.99 -18.54 53.89
CA PRO A 5 -9.04 -17.16 53.42
C PRO A 5 -7.64 -16.68 53.01
N SER A 6 -7.52 -16.02 51.86
CA SER A 6 -6.32 -15.27 51.48
C SER A 6 -6.56 -13.76 51.65
N ILE A 7 -5.65 -12.94 51.12
CA ILE A 7 -5.79 -11.48 51.03
C ILE A 7 -7.10 -11.07 50.32
N PHE A 8 -7.64 -11.93 49.45
CA PHE A 8 -8.95 -11.77 48.80
C PHE A 8 -9.85 -12.96 49.15
N VAL A 9 -10.93 -12.72 49.90
CA VAL A 9 -11.97 -13.73 50.18
C VAL A 9 -12.80 -13.94 48.91
N PRO A 10 -13.38 -15.13 48.63
CA PRO A 10 -14.32 -15.27 47.53
C PRO A 10 -15.52 -14.33 47.74
N GLU A 11 -15.53 -13.22 47.00
CA GLU A 11 -16.54 -12.17 47.03
C GLU A 11 -17.45 -12.28 45.79
N ASP A 12 -18.38 -11.33 45.64
CA ASP A 12 -19.33 -11.26 44.54
C ASP A 12 -18.67 -11.41 43.15
N TRP A 13 -17.40 -10.99 42.98
CA TRP A 13 -16.62 -11.17 41.75
C TRP A 13 -16.35 -12.63 41.42
N SER A 14 -15.88 -13.42 42.40
CA SER A 14 -15.57 -14.84 42.21
C SER A 14 -16.85 -15.64 41.94
N PHE A 15 -17.93 -15.37 42.68
CA PHE A 15 -19.21 -16.03 42.46
C PHE A 15 -19.80 -15.71 41.09
N THR A 16 -19.81 -14.42 40.71
CA THR A 16 -20.25 -14.00 39.37
C THR A 16 -19.45 -14.70 38.28
N PHE A 17 -18.13 -14.80 38.46
CA PHE A 17 -17.29 -15.45 37.47
C PHE A 17 -17.64 -16.93 37.32
N TYR A 18 -17.72 -17.66 38.44
CA TYR A 18 -18.10 -19.07 38.44
C TYR A 18 -19.50 -19.33 37.87
N GLU A 19 -20.47 -18.46 38.16
CA GLU A 19 -21.81 -18.50 37.56
C GLU A 19 -21.75 -18.32 36.04
N GLY A 20 -20.89 -17.43 35.55
CA GLY A 20 -20.64 -17.25 34.13
C GLY A 20 -19.99 -18.47 33.48
N LEU A 21 -18.98 -19.06 34.12
CA LEU A 21 -18.35 -20.32 33.66
C LEU A 21 -19.39 -21.45 33.56
N ASN A 22 -20.33 -21.51 34.51
CA ASN A 22 -21.42 -22.49 34.53
C ASN A 22 -22.47 -22.32 33.41
N ARG A 23 -22.42 -21.24 32.61
CA ARG A 23 -23.35 -21.06 31.48
C ARG A 23 -22.95 -21.83 30.23
N HIS A 24 -21.74 -22.38 30.20
CA HIS A 24 -21.30 -23.27 29.12
C HIS A 24 -21.70 -24.72 29.37
N GLN A 25 -21.72 -25.52 28.30
CA GLN A 25 -21.86 -26.98 28.42
C GLN A 25 -20.63 -27.56 29.14
N ASP A 26 -20.83 -28.66 29.87
CA ASP A 26 -19.77 -29.28 30.69
C ASP A 26 -18.54 -29.72 29.89
N SER A 27 -18.68 -29.91 28.57
CA SER A 27 -17.58 -30.24 27.66
C SER A 27 -16.57 -29.12 27.45
N ILE A 28 -16.85 -27.89 27.90
CA ILE A 28 -15.98 -26.73 27.60
C ILE A 28 -14.57 -26.86 28.20
N PHE A 29 -14.43 -27.45 29.38
CA PHE A 29 -13.12 -27.63 30.05
C PHE A 29 -12.63 -29.07 30.04
N LYS A 30 -13.48 -30.04 29.70
CA LYS A 30 -13.13 -31.46 29.72
C LYS A 30 -11.98 -31.78 28.77
N ASP A 31 -10.98 -32.49 29.29
CA ASP A 31 -9.76 -32.88 28.55
C ASP A 31 -8.95 -31.70 27.99
N LYS A 32 -9.16 -30.47 28.52
CA LYS A 32 -8.48 -29.26 28.06
C LYS A 32 -7.29 -28.87 28.93
N THR A 33 -6.31 -28.22 28.31
CA THR A 33 -5.29 -27.44 29.02
C THR A 33 -5.81 -26.03 29.29
N VAL A 34 -5.88 -25.66 30.58
CA VAL A 34 -6.50 -24.42 31.06
C VAL A 34 -5.47 -23.59 31.82
N ALA A 35 -5.46 -22.27 31.67
CA ALA A 35 -4.81 -21.36 32.60
C ALA A 35 -5.82 -20.44 33.26
N GLU A 36 -5.72 -20.25 34.57
CA GLU A 36 -6.42 -19.20 35.31
C GLU A 36 -5.46 -18.05 35.62
N LEU A 37 -5.82 -16.82 35.22
CA LEU A 37 -5.11 -15.59 35.55
C LEU A 37 -5.70 -14.94 36.80
N GLY A 38 -4.85 -14.68 37.79
CA GLY A 38 -5.23 -14.11 39.08
C GLY A 38 -5.91 -15.14 39.97
N CYS A 39 -5.29 -16.31 40.14
CA CYS A 39 -5.93 -17.43 40.85
C CYS A 39 -6.20 -17.15 42.34
N GLY A 40 -5.54 -16.15 42.96
CA GLY A 40 -5.83 -15.72 44.32
C GLY A 40 -5.63 -16.84 45.35
N ASN A 41 -6.71 -17.34 45.92
CA ASN A 41 -6.68 -18.48 46.86
C ASN A 41 -6.84 -19.85 46.19
N GLY A 42 -6.92 -19.90 44.86
CA GLY A 42 -7.04 -21.12 44.06
C GLY A 42 -8.47 -21.66 43.92
N TRP A 43 -9.48 -20.94 44.44
CA TRP A 43 -10.85 -21.45 44.49
C TRP A 43 -11.42 -21.82 43.12
N ILE A 44 -11.37 -20.90 42.16
CA ILE A 44 -11.87 -21.11 40.79
C ILE A 44 -11.07 -22.21 40.08
N THR A 45 -9.74 -22.20 40.16
CA THR A 45 -8.86 -23.25 39.61
C THR A 45 -9.29 -24.64 40.08
N ILE A 46 -9.43 -24.84 41.39
CA ILE A 46 -9.79 -26.14 41.97
C ILE A 46 -11.24 -26.50 41.64
N ALA A 47 -12.17 -25.55 41.72
CA ALA A 47 -13.58 -25.77 41.35
C ALA A 47 -13.70 -26.19 39.87
N THR A 48 -12.88 -25.59 39.00
CA THR A 48 -12.83 -25.91 37.57
C THR A 48 -12.34 -27.35 37.36
N ALA A 49 -11.27 -27.73 38.05
CA ALA A 49 -10.73 -29.08 37.97
C ALA A 49 -11.70 -30.14 38.52
N ALA A 50 -12.36 -29.86 39.64
CA ALA A 50 -13.28 -30.78 40.30
C ALA A 50 -14.56 -31.02 39.50
N LYS A 51 -15.07 -29.99 38.81
CA LYS A 51 -16.36 -30.06 38.11
C LYS A 51 -16.24 -30.62 36.70
N TRP A 52 -15.23 -30.21 35.95
CA TRP A 52 -15.21 -30.42 34.50
C TRP A 52 -14.10 -31.33 33.98
N SER A 53 -13.32 -31.97 34.86
CA SER A 53 -12.27 -32.93 34.47
C SER A 53 -11.33 -32.46 33.35
N PRO A 54 -10.70 -31.27 33.45
CA PRO A 54 -9.70 -30.81 32.49
C PRO A 54 -8.45 -31.69 32.52
N MET A 55 -7.70 -31.73 31.41
CA MET A 55 -6.43 -32.45 31.37
C MET A 55 -5.43 -31.82 32.34
N LYS A 56 -5.34 -30.49 32.35
CA LYS A 56 -4.47 -29.72 33.24
C LYS A 56 -5.02 -28.30 33.47
N VAL A 57 -4.88 -27.77 34.68
CA VAL A 57 -5.19 -26.37 35.03
C VAL A 57 -3.98 -25.74 35.69
N TYR A 58 -3.48 -24.65 35.11
CA TYR A 58 -2.42 -23.82 35.67
C TYR A 58 -3.05 -22.59 36.34
N GLY A 59 -3.02 -22.52 37.66
CA GLY A 59 -3.38 -21.30 38.39
C GLY A 59 -2.18 -20.37 38.48
N LEU A 60 -2.32 -19.17 37.92
CA LEU A 60 -1.24 -18.19 37.77
C LEU A 60 -1.53 -16.95 38.61
N ASP A 61 -0.57 -16.53 39.42
CA ASP A 61 -0.67 -15.30 40.20
C ASP A 61 0.71 -14.65 40.37
N ILE A 62 0.79 -13.33 40.27
CA ILE A 62 2.04 -12.58 40.49
C ILE A 62 2.37 -12.50 41.99
N ASN A 63 1.40 -12.72 42.88
CA ASN A 63 1.62 -12.70 44.31
C ASN A 63 2.08 -14.09 44.81
N PRO A 64 3.34 -14.25 45.27
CA PRO A 64 3.85 -15.53 45.72
C PRO A 64 3.09 -16.11 46.93
N ARG A 65 2.40 -15.27 47.71
CA ARG A 65 1.58 -15.74 48.84
C ARG A 65 0.28 -16.36 48.37
N ALA A 66 -0.35 -15.77 47.36
CA ALA A 66 -1.56 -16.30 46.72
C ALA A 66 -1.30 -17.72 46.20
N VAL A 67 -0.18 -17.91 45.51
CA VAL A 67 0.29 -19.23 45.03
C VAL A 67 0.44 -20.24 46.17
N LYS A 68 1.13 -19.87 47.26
CA LYS A 68 1.31 -20.78 48.42
C LYS A 68 -0.02 -21.17 49.08
N ILE A 69 -0.93 -20.21 49.25
CA ILE A 69 -2.27 -20.48 49.83
C ILE A 69 -3.06 -21.40 48.90
N SER A 70 -2.97 -21.17 47.59
CA SER A 70 -3.64 -22.01 46.57
C SER A 70 -3.16 -23.46 46.62
N TRP A 71 -1.85 -23.69 46.80
CA TRP A 71 -1.30 -25.04 47.03
C TRP A 71 -1.88 -25.69 48.29
N ILE A 72 -1.96 -24.97 49.42
CA ILE A 72 -2.56 -25.53 50.65
C ILE A 72 -4.03 -25.90 50.41
N ASN A 73 -4.80 -25.01 49.79
CA ASN A 73 -6.20 -25.26 49.46
C ASN A 73 -6.36 -26.45 48.51
N LEU A 74 -5.44 -26.66 47.57
CA LEU A 74 -5.45 -27.84 46.71
C LEU A 74 -5.29 -29.13 47.52
N TYR A 75 -4.30 -29.21 48.41
CA TYR A 75 -4.10 -30.39 49.27
C TYR A 75 -5.32 -30.66 50.18
N LEU A 76 -5.93 -29.61 50.73
CA LEU A 76 -7.12 -29.73 51.57
C LEU A 76 -8.35 -30.27 50.82
N ASN A 77 -8.43 -30.09 49.50
CA ASN A 77 -9.55 -30.60 48.70
C ASN A 77 -9.21 -31.88 47.92
N ALA A 78 -7.93 -32.23 47.81
CA ALA A 78 -7.48 -33.43 47.10
C ALA A 78 -7.43 -34.68 47.99
N LEU A 79 -7.47 -34.53 49.32
CA LEU A 79 -7.34 -35.60 50.30
C LEU A 79 -8.63 -35.77 51.12
N ASP A 80 -8.98 -37.02 51.47
CA ASP A 80 -10.08 -37.33 52.37
C ASP A 80 -9.70 -37.10 53.85
N GLU A 81 -10.64 -37.35 54.77
CA GLU A 81 -10.42 -37.19 56.22
C GLU A 81 -9.29 -38.08 56.79
N LYS A 82 -8.87 -39.11 56.06
CA LYS A 82 -7.77 -40.03 56.41
C LYS A 82 -6.47 -39.67 55.69
N GLY A 83 -6.44 -38.57 54.96
CA GLY A 83 -5.29 -38.12 54.18
C GLY A 83 -5.04 -38.95 52.91
N GLN A 84 -6.02 -39.72 52.44
CA GLN A 84 -5.91 -40.50 51.19
C GLN A 84 -6.38 -39.68 49.98
N PRO A 85 -5.76 -39.84 48.81
CA PRO A 85 -6.18 -39.09 47.61
C PRO A 85 -7.60 -39.42 47.17
N ILE A 86 -8.35 -38.37 46.80
CA ILE A 86 -9.69 -38.48 46.24
C ILE A 86 -9.57 -38.62 44.71
N TYR A 87 -10.10 -39.72 44.17
CA TYR A 87 -10.09 -40.03 42.75
C TYR A 87 -11.42 -39.64 42.09
N ASP A 88 -11.34 -39.05 40.91
CA ASP A 88 -12.47 -38.80 40.03
C ASP A 88 -12.85 -40.03 39.19
N SER A 89 -13.87 -39.89 38.33
CA SER A 89 -14.35 -40.97 37.47
C SER A 89 -13.33 -41.49 36.44
N GLU A 90 -12.24 -40.76 36.21
CA GLU A 90 -11.15 -41.12 35.30
C GLU A 90 -9.91 -41.66 36.04
N GLY A 91 -10.01 -41.87 37.36
CA GLY A 91 -8.93 -42.38 38.19
C GLY A 91 -7.81 -41.36 38.42
N LYS A 92 -8.08 -40.07 38.22
CA LYS A 92 -7.15 -38.97 38.52
C LYS A 92 -7.58 -38.22 39.78
N THR A 93 -6.64 -37.55 40.41
CA THR A 93 -6.85 -36.69 41.58
C THR A 93 -6.77 -35.22 41.17
N LEU A 94 -7.18 -34.32 42.05
CA LEU A 94 -6.94 -32.88 41.85
C LEU A 94 -5.45 -32.55 41.75
N LEU A 95 -4.57 -33.30 42.43
CA LEU A 95 -3.12 -33.11 42.38
C LEU A 95 -2.54 -33.47 40.99
N ASP A 96 -3.17 -34.39 40.26
CA ASP A 96 -2.77 -34.72 38.89
C ASP A 96 -3.17 -33.60 37.92
N ARG A 97 -4.30 -32.93 38.21
CA ARG A 97 -4.94 -31.96 37.29
C ARG A 97 -4.53 -30.51 37.53
N VAL A 98 -4.08 -30.11 38.71
CA VAL A 98 -3.85 -28.69 39.06
C VAL A 98 -2.40 -28.41 39.42
N GLU A 99 -1.88 -27.28 38.96
CA GLU A 99 -0.61 -26.69 39.41
C GLU A 99 -0.76 -25.18 39.64
N PHE A 100 -0.03 -24.63 40.61
CA PHE A 100 0.03 -23.19 40.84
C PHE A 100 1.45 -22.66 40.69
N HIS A 101 1.60 -21.55 39.97
CA HIS A 101 2.90 -20.94 39.66
C HIS A 101 2.87 -19.43 39.88
N GLU A 102 3.99 -18.90 40.36
CA GLU A 102 4.23 -17.45 40.36
C GLU A 102 4.45 -17.01 38.91
N SER A 103 3.63 -16.08 38.43
CA SER A 103 3.62 -15.68 37.02
C SER A 103 3.10 -14.26 36.86
N ASP A 104 3.80 -13.44 36.07
CA ASP A 104 3.26 -12.19 35.58
C ASP A 104 2.38 -12.50 34.36
N LEU A 105 1.07 -12.53 34.59
CA LEU A 105 0.07 -12.98 33.62
C LEU A 105 0.43 -14.36 33.05
N LEU A 106 0.70 -14.46 31.74
CA LEU A 106 0.95 -15.71 31.04
C LEU A 106 2.45 -16.00 30.84
N SER A 107 3.35 -15.26 31.50
CA SER A 107 4.80 -15.46 31.37
C SER A 107 5.22 -16.90 31.62
N TYR A 108 4.73 -17.54 32.68
CA TYR A 108 5.03 -18.95 32.96
C TYR A 108 4.67 -19.88 31.80
N CYS A 109 3.49 -19.70 31.20
CA CYS A 109 3.07 -20.53 30.06
C CYS A 109 3.94 -20.26 28.83
N ARG A 110 4.31 -19.01 28.58
CA ARG A 110 5.15 -18.61 27.45
C ARG A 110 6.58 -19.15 27.58
N ASP A 111 7.16 -19.04 28.76
CA ASP A 111 8.54 -19.44 29.03
C ASP A 111 8.72 -20.97 29.00
N ASN A 112 7.64 -21.71 29.25
CA ASN A 112 7.61 -23.19 29.21
C ASN A 112 6.95 -23.75 27.93
N ASP A 113 6.67 -22.91 26.92
CA ASP A 113 5.99 -23.26 25.66
C ASP A 113 4.68 -24.05 25.83
N ILE A 114 3.92 -23.72 26.86
CA ILE A 114 2.63 -24.35 27.15
C ILE A 114 1.56 -23.75 26.23
N LYS A 115 0.95 -24.61 25.39
CA LYS A 115 -0.20 -24.23 24.56
C LYS A 115 -1.51 -24.44 25.32
N LEU A 116 -2.36 -23.43 25.30
CA LEU A 116 -3.59 -23.39 26.10
C LEU A 116 -4.83 -23.54 25.21
N GLU A 117 -5.81 -24.33 25.64
CA GLU A 117 -7.12 -24.38 24.98
C GLU A 117 -8.13 -23.47 25.67
N ARG A 118 -7.92 -23.14 26.94
CA ARG A 118 -8.74 -22.21 27.71
C ARG A 118 -7.86 -21.26 28.51
N ILE A 119 -8.23 -19.99 28.50
CA ILE A 119 -7.66 -18.98 29.39
C ILE A 119 -8.83 -18.36 30.13
N VAL A 120 -8.84 -18.44 31.44
CA VAL A 120 -9.87 -17.84 32.28
C VAL A 120 -9.21 -16.78 33.15
N GLY A 121 -9.84 -15.63 33.36
CA GLY A 121 -9.23 -14.56 34.14
C GLY A 121 -10.24 -13.71 34.89
N CYS A 122 -9.97 -13.50 36.17
CA CYS A 122 -10.62 -12.49 37.00
C CYS A 122 -9.53 -11.61 37.62
N ILE A 123 -8.89 -10.80 36.77
CA ILE A 123 -7.75 -9.95 37.16
C ILE A 123 -8.18 -8.50 37.48
N PRO A 124 -7.44 -7.79 38.35
CA PRO A 124 -7.82 -6.44 38.79
C PRO A 124 -7.98 -5.42 37.65
N GLN A 125 -8.93 -4.50 37.83
CA GLN A 125 -9.14 -3.31 36.99
C GLN A 125 -8.82 -2.04 37.79
N ILE A 126 -7.59 -1.55 37.65
CA ILE A 126 -7.10 -0.43 38.45
C ILE A 126 -6.90 0.79 37.56
N LEU A 127 -7.59 1.88 37.87
CA LEU A 127 -7.43 3.18 37.22
C LEU A 127 -6.18 3.85 37.77
N ASN A 128 -5.30 4.34 36.90
CA ASN A 128 -4.13 5.09 37.34
C ASN A 128 -4.18 6.53 36.82
N PRO A 129 -4.58 7.52 37.65
CA PRO A 129 -4.23 8.91 37.43
C PRO A 129 -2.74 9.11 37.80
N ASN A 130 -1.99 9.82 36.95
CA ASN A 130 -0.65 10.41 37.15
C ASN A 130 0.03 10.16 38.54
N PRO A 131 1.28 9.66 38.62
CA PRO A 131 1.98 9.31 39.88
C PRO A 131 1.84 10.27 41.08
N ASP A 132 1.73 11.58 40.85
CA ASP A 132 1.52 12.58 41.90
C ASP A 132 0.17 12.41 42.65
N ALA A 133 -0.85 11.86 42.00
CA ALA A 133 -2.17 11.58 42.58
C ALA A 133 -2.18 10.32 43.46
N MET A 134 -1.28 9.36 43.22
CA MET A 134 -1.19 8.13 44.00
C MET A 134 -0.81 8.39 45.46
N SER A 135 -0.04 9.46 45.72
CA SER A 135 0.30 9.93 47.06
C SER A 135 -0.90 10.37 47.91
N LYS A 136 -2.04 10.69 47.28
CA LYS A 136 -3.27 11.17 47.94
C LYS A 136 -4.34 10.09 48.16
N LEU A 137 -4.20 8.92 47.52
CA LEU A 137 -5.12 7.77 47.65
C LEU A 137 -4.78 6.85 48.84
N ILE A 138 -3.64 7.08 49.49
CA ILE A 138 -3.19 6.30 50.65
C ILE A 138 -3.95 6.82 51.87
N THR A 139 -4.93 6.04 52.35
CA THR A 139 -5.48 6.25 53.69
C THR A 139 -4.44 5.80 54.72
N GLU A 140 -4.32 6.53 55.84
CA GLU A 140 -3.36 6.26 56.93
C GLU A 140 -3.49 4.84 57.57
N ASN A 141 -4.50 4.05 57.16
CA ASN A 141 -4.78 2.70 57.65
C ASN A 141 -4.58 1.58 56.59
N ALA A 142 -4.07 1.87 55.39
CA ALA A 142 -3.78 0.82 54.41
C ALA A 142 -2.57 -0.02 54.85
N SER A 143 -2.71 -1.35 54.95
CA SER A 143 -1.60 -2.20 55.34
C SER A 143 -0.48 -2.19 54.28
N GLU A 144 0.77 -2.24 54.74
CA GLU A 144 1.96 -2.29 53.88
C GLU A 144 1.91 -3.45 52.86
N GLU A 145 1.23 -4.55 53.25
CA GLU A 145 0.92 -5.72 52.41
C GLU A 145 -0.11 -5.46 51.30
N PHE A 146 -1.15 -4.67 51.57
CA PHE A 146 -2.15 -4.28 50.59
C PHE A 146 -1.56 -3.31 49.56
N LEU A 147 -0.72 -2.38 50.02
CA LEU A 147 0.00 -1.42 49.17
C LEU A 147 1.02 -2.10 48.26
N HIS A 148 1.79 -3.08 48.76
CA HIS A 148 2.74 -3.87 47.96
C HIS A 148 2.04 -4.80 46.94
N SER A 149 0.84 -5.30 47.26
CA SER A 149 0.06 -6.12 46.32
C SER A 149 -0.56 -5.26 45.23
N LEU A 150 -1.07 -4.06 45.55
CA LEU A 150 -1.57 -3.10 44.57
C LEU A 150 -0.48 -2.60 43.63
N SER A 151 0.72 -2.29 44.14
CA SER A 151 1.82 -1.76 43.32
C SER A 151 2.22 -2.68 42.15
N ASN A 152 2.08 -4.00 42.32
CA ASN A 152 2.41 -4.99 41.29
C ASN A 152 1.42 -5.01 40.11
N TYR A 153 0.16 -4.57 40.31
CA TYR A 153 -0.86 -4.51 39.26
C TYR A 153 -1.11 -3.09 38.71
N CYS A 154 -0.45 -2.07 39.28
CA CYS A 154 -0.66 -0.65 38.98
C CYS A 154 0.31 -0.03 37.95
N ALA A 155 1.25 -0.80 37.40
CA ALA A 155 2.22 -0.28 36.42
C ALA A 155 1.52 0.08 35.09
N LEU A 156 1.93 1.19 34.46
CA LEU A 156 1.48 1.56 33.11
C LEU A 156 1.81 0.44 32.12
N GLN A 157 0.81 -0.04 31.39
CA GLN A 157 1.00 -1.12 30.41
C GLN A 157 1.32 -0.57 29.01
N GLY A 158 1.11 0.73 28.79
CA GLY A 158 1.38 1.40 27.50
C GLY A 158 0.21 1.33 26.52
N PHE A 159 -1.00 1.06 27.01
CA PHE A 159 -2.20 0.90 26.19
C PHE A 159 -3.17 2.08 26.36
N VAL A 160 -3.97 2.35 25.32
CA VAL A 160 -5.08 3.32 25.40
C VAL A 160 -6.08 2.92 26.49
N GLU A 161 -6.18 1.63 26.76
CA GLU A 161 -7.01 1.02 27.79
C GLU A 161 -6.55 1.29 29.23
N ASP A 162 -5.32 1.76 29.45
CA ASP A 162 -4.82 2.15 30.78
C ASP A 162 -5.67 3.27 31.40
N GLN A 163 -6.16 4.22 30.59
CA GLN A 163 -6.99 5.33 31.07
C GLN A 163 -8.35 4.88 31.64
N PHE A 164 -8.77 3.64 31.33
CA PHE A 164 -10.00 3.03 31.81
C PHE A 164 -9.75 1.93 32.86
N GLY A 165 -8.50 1.74 33.26
CA GLY A 165 -8.09 0.66 34.17
C GLY A 165 -8.18 -0.73 33.56
N LEU A 166 -8.09 -0.83 32.24
CA LEU A 166 -8.18 -2.08 31.49
C LEU A 166 -6.85 -2.53 30.87
N GLY A 167 -5.76 -1.80 31.11
CA GLY A 167 -4.44 -2.08 30.51
C GLY A 167 -3.91 -3.48 30.83
N LEU A 168 -4.06 -3.96 32.07
CA LEU A 168 -3.62 -5.30 32.46
C LEU A 168 -4.37 -6.40 31.68
N ILE A 169 -5.66 -6.19 31.42
CA ILE A 169 -6.50 -7.11 30.64
C ILE A 169 -6.11 -7.05 29.17
N ALA A 170 -5.86 -5.86 28.63
CA ALA A 170 -5.35 -5.70 27.27
C ALA A 170 -4.04 -6.48 27.06
N ARG A 171 -3.08 -6.36 27.98
CA ARG A 171 -1.84 -7.14 27.96
C ARG A 171 -2.09 -8.64 28.07
N ALA A 172 -2.96 -9.07 28.99
CA ALA A 172 -3.31 -10.48 29.17
C ALA A 172 -3.92 -11.10 27.90
N VAL A 173 -4.75 -10.33 27.19
CA VAL A 173 -5.34 -10.76 25.92
C VAL A 173 -4.25 -10.92 24.85
N GLU A 174 -3.35 -9.95 24.69
CA GLU A 174 -2.25 -10.02 23.71
C GLU A 174 -1.27 -11.16 24.00
N GLU A 175 -0.88 -11.36 25.27
CA GLU A 175 -0.09 -12.53 25.68
C GLU A 175 -0.85 -13.83 25.43
N GLY A 176 -2.17 -13.80 25.63
CA GLY A 176 -3.07 -14.92 25.36
C GLY A 176 -3.06 -15.34 23.89
N ILE A 177 -3.03 -14.40 22.95
CA ILE A 177 -2.97 -14.69 21.51
C ILE A 177 -1.73 -15.55 21.18
N ALA A 178 -0.61 -15.32 21.87
CA ALA A 178 0.64 -16.05 21.63
C ALA A 178 0.62 -17.51 22.08
N VAL A 179 -0.16 -17.86 23.12
CA VAL A 179 -0.16 -19.20 23.73
C VAL A 179 -1.44 -20.00 23.49
N ILE A 180 -2.55 -19.33 23.19
CA ILE A 180 -3.83 -20.00 22.98
C ILE A 180 -3.80 -20.80 21.68
N GLN A 181 -4.40 -21.99 21.64
CA GLN A 181 -4.58 -22.76 20.41
C GLN A 181 -5.63 -22.10 19.50
N PRO A 182 -5.64 -22.35 18.17
CA PRO A 182 -6.59 -21.74 17.24
C PRO A 182 -8.06 -21.86 17.65
N SER A 183 -8.50 -23.02 18.16
CA SER A 183 -9.87 -23.26 18.64
C SER A 183 -10.07 -22.91 20.13
N GLY A 184 -9.12 -22.18 20.73
CA GLY A 184 -9.18 -21.86 22.15
C GLY A 184 -10.17 -20.74 22.46
N ILE A 185 -10.56 -20.66 23.74
CA ILE A 185 -11.52 -19.68 24.24
C ILE A 185 -10.90 -18.95 25.43
N MET A 186 -11.00 -17.62 25.43
CA MET A 186 -10.70 -16.80 26.59
C MET A 186 -11.99 -16.41 27.32
N ILE A 187 -12.03 -16.50 28.63
CA ILE A 187 -13.20 -16.12 29.43
C ILE A 187 -12.77 -15.16 30.53
N PHE A 188 -13.26 -13.92 30.47
CA PHE A 188 -12.88 -12.88 31.42
C PHE A 188 -14.08 -12.36 32.20
N ASN A 189 -13.91 -12.21 33.50
CA ASN A 189 -14.82 -11.44 34.35
C ASN A 189 -14.38 -9.97 34.37
N MET A 190 -15.28 -9.08 33.97
CA MET A 190 -14.98 -7.66 33.76
C MET A 190 -15.92 -6.79 34.59
N GLY A 191 -15.37 -5.83 35.33
CA GLY A 191 -16.15 -4.73 35.86
C GLY A 191 -16.62 -3.81 34.74
N GLY A 192 -17.90 -3.43 34.81
CA GLY A 192 -18.61 -2.64 33.81
C GLY A 192 -18.48 -1.14 33.97
N ARG A 193 -17.67 -0.64 34.93
CA ARG A 193 -17.47 0.80 35.16
C ARG A 193 -17.07 1.56 33.89
N PRO A 194 -16.12 1.07 33.05
CA PRO A 194 -15.77 1.71 31.77
C PRO A 194 -16.88 1.74 30.73
N GLY A 195 -18.00 1.07 30.98
CA GLY A 195 -19.10 0.90 30.05
C GLY A 195 -18.92 -0.29 29.09
N GLN A 196 -20.06 -0.86 28.68
CA GLN A 196 -20.07 -2.11 27.92
C GLN A 196 -19.35 -2.00 26.58
N ALA A 197 -19.49 -0.85 25.89
CA ALA A 197 -18.83 -0.61 24.61
C ALA A 197 -17.31 -0.64 24.72
N VAL A 198 -16.73 -0.04 25.78
CA VAL A 198 -15.28 -0.04 26.00
C VAL A 198 -14.78 -1.45 26.34
N CYS A 199 -15.49 -2.16 27.22
CA CYS A 199 -15.14 -3.53 27.60
C CYS A 199 -15.16 -4.49 26.39
N ARG A 200 -16.14 -4.35 25.50
CA ARG A 200 -16.19 -5.14 24.25
C ARG A 200 -15.08 -4.75 23.29
N ARG A 201 -14.90 -3.45 23.05
CA ARG A 201 -13.91 -2.95 22.10
C ARG A 201 -12.49 -3.43 22.43
N LEU A 202 -12.16 -3.63 23.70
CA LEU A 202 -10.87 -4.20 24.15
C LEU A 202 -10.51 -5.51 23.44
N PHE A 203 -11.47 -6.44 23.30
CA PHE A 203 -11.21 -7.72 22.64
C PHE A 203 -11.50 -7.64 21.14
N GLU A 204 -12.57 -6.97 20.72
CA GLU A 204 -12.94 -6.84 19.30
C GLU A 204 -11.79 -6.25 18.49
N ARG A 205 -11.15 -5.17 18.97
CA ARG A 205 -10.02 -4.54 18.28
C ARG A 205 -8.78 -5.43 18.16
N ARG A 206 -8.69 -6.49 18.96
CA ARG A 206 -7.62 -7.50 18.96
C ARG A 206 -7.99 -8.75 18.16
N GLY A 207 -9.10 -8.70 17.41
CA GLY A 207 -9.52 -9.76 16.51
C GLY A 207 -10.39 -10.82 17.19
N PHE A 208 -11.07 -10.53 18.29
CA PHE A 208 -11.96 -11.49 18.94
C PHE A 208 -13.44 -11.29 18.57
N ARG A 209 -14.18 -12.39 18.45
CA ARG A 209 -15.64 -12.43 18.60
C ARG A 209 -15.98 -12.60 20.07
N ILE A 210 -16.89 -11.78 20.58
CA ILE A 210 -17.24 -11.73 21.99
C ILE A 210 -18.69 -12.13 22.17
N ASN A 211 -18.96 -12.97 23.16
CA ASN A 211 -20.30 -13.24 23.66
C ASN A 211 -20.37 -12.93 25.16
N LYS A 212 -21.39 -12.19 25.58
CA LYS A 212 -21.64 -11.92 27.01
C LYS A 212 -22.42 -13.09 27.59
N LEU A 213 -21.76 -13.91 28.40
CA LEU A 213 -22.34 -15.13 28.99
C LEU A 213 -23.26 -14.82 30.17
N TRP A 214 -22.82 -13.87 30.99
CA TRP A 214 -23.50 -13.52 32.24
C TRP A 214 -23.22 -12.08 32.63
N GLN A 215 -24.16 -11.48 33.36
CA GLN A 215 -24.00 -10.18 33.95
C GLN A 215 -24.81 -10.10 35.25
N THR A 216 -24.21 -9.52 36.29
CA THR A 216 -24.89 -9.12 37.52
C THR A 216 -24.51 -7.69 37.90
N LYS A 217 -25.10 -7.14 38.95
CA LYS A 217 -24.71 -5.85 39.54
C LYS A 217 -24.23 -6.09 40.97
N VAL A 218 -23.16 -5.41 41.34
CA VAL A 218 -22.57 -5.48 42.69
C VAL A 218 -22.50 -4.09 43.28
N LEU A 219 -22.68 -3.99 44.60
CA LEU A 219 -22.56 -2.71 45.29
C LEU A 219 -21.12 -2.21 45.20
N GLN A 220 -20.95 -0.91 44.96
CA GLN A 220 -19.63 -0.30 45.06
C GLN A 220 -19.18 -0.35 46.52
N ALA A 221 -17.99 -0.86 46.77
CA ALA A 221 -17.40 -0.85 48.10
C ALA A 221 -17.25 0.60 48.59
N ALA A 222 -17.60 0.84 49.86
CA ALA A 222 -17.73 2.19 50.42
C ALA A 222 -16.38 2.94 50.52
N ASP A 223 -15.28 2.20 50.48
CA ASP A 223 -13.88 2.64 50.52
C ASP A 223 -13.30 2.92 49.12
N THR A 224 -14.01 2.58 48.04
CA THR A 224 -13.53 2.86 46.67
C THR A 224 -13.84 4.31 46.28
N ASP A 225 -12.80 5.14 46.20
CA ASP A 225 -12.95 6.49 45.67
C ASP A 225 -13.12 6.47 44.14
N ILE A 226 -14.21 7.09 43.66
CA ILE A 226 -14.51 7.25 42.22
C ILE A 226 -14.28 8.69 41.73
N SER A 227 -13.71 9.58 42.55
CA SER A 227 -13.44 10.98 42.20
C SER A 227 -12.57 11.13 40.94
N ALA A 228 -11.59 10.25 40.74
CA ALA A 228 -10.76 10.23 39.53
C ALA A 228 -11.58 10.03 38.25
N LEU A 229 -12.66 9.25 38.32
CA LEU A 229 -13.56 9.02 37.17
C LEU A 229 -14.37 10.28 36.82
N VAL A 230 -14.77 11.05 37.83
CA VAL A 230 -15.43 12.35 37.67
C VAL A 230 -14.52 13.33 36.94
N GLU A 231 -13.22 13.36 37.28
CA GLU A 231 -12.22 14.20 36.61
C GLU A 231 -12.01 13.78 35.15
N ILE A 232 -11.97 12.48 34.86
CA ILE A 232 -11.89 11.98 33.48
C ILE A 232 -13.13 12.41 32.68
N GLU A 233 -14.36 12.22 33.18
CA GLU A 233 -15.58 12.66 32.48
C GLU A 233 -15.67 14.18 32.28
N LYS A 234 -14.94 14.97 33.07
CA LYS A 234 -14.88 16.43 32.91
C LYS A 234 -14.02 16.83 31.71
N ASN A 235 -12.96 16.07 31.45
CA ASN A 235 -11.95 16.37 30.43
C ASN A 235 -12.06 15.47 29.18
N SER A 236 -13.01 14.52 29.16
CA SER A 236 -13.22 13.55 28.08
C SER A 236 -14.70 13.42 27.73
N PRO A 237 -15.06 13.15 26.46
CA PRO A 237 -16.44 12.84 26.07
C PRO A 237 -16.93 11.47 26.59
N HIS A 238 -16.03 10.65 27.15
CA HIS A 238 -16.36 9.35 27.73
C HIS A 238 -17.32 9.46 28.93
N ARG A 239 -18.19 8.45 29.10
CA ARG A 239 -19.10 8.32 30.24
C ARG A 239 -18.95 6.95 30.87
N PHE A 240 -18.66 6.92 32.17
CA PHE A 240 -18.64 5.68 32.95
C PHE A 240 -20.07 5.23 33.27
N GLU A 241 -20.25 3.93 33.52
CA GLU A 241 -21.55 3.32 33.81
C GLU A 241 -21.65 2.89 35.28
N PHE A 242 -22.50 3.58 36.03
CA PHE A 242 -22.93 3.25 37.39
C PHE A 242 -24.44 3.13 37.47
N PHE A 243 -24.97 2.59 38.57
CA PHE A 243 -26.41 2.48 38.80
C PHE A 243 -26.77 2.91 40.22
N MET A 244 -27.97 3.46 40.39
CA MET A 244 -28.53 3.79 41.71
C MET A 244 -29.05 2.51 42.37
N GLY A 245 -28.24 1.90 43.25
CA GLY A 245 -28.53 0.60 43.86
C GLY A 245 -28.55 -0.55 42.85
N LEU A 246 -28.98 -1.74 43.30
CA LEU A 246 -28.97 -2.96 42.48
C LEU A 246 -30.17 -3.06 41.52
N ALA A 247 -31.29 -2.41 41.85
CA ALA A 247 -32.53 -2.51 41.09
C ALA A 247 -32.64 -1.51 39.92
N SER A 248 -31.75 -0.51 39.84
CA SER A 248 -31.81 0.46 38.75
C SER A 248 -31.21 -0.10 37.47
N ASP A 249 -31.94 -0.01 36.36
CA ASP A 249 -31.50 -0.48 35.04
C ASP A 249 -30.95 0.63 34.14
N GLN A 250 -31.14 1.89 34.52
CA GLN A 250 -30.58 3.02 33.77
C GLN A 250 -29.19 3.39 34.31
N PRO A 251 -28.16 3.40 33.45
CA PRO A 251 -26.83 3.81 33.87
C PRO A 251 -26.80 5.33 34.11
N ILE A 252 -26.07 5.73 35.14
CA ILE A 252 -25.73 7.11 35.48
C ILE A 252 -24.21 7.30 35.31
N CYS A 253 -23.80 8.53 34.97
CA CYS A 253 -22.39 8.87 34.82
C CYS A 253 -21.67 8.95 36.17
N ALA A 254 -20.32 8.94 36.15
CA ALA A 254 -19.51 9.02 37.36
C ALA A 254 -19.82 10.28 38.19
N ARG A 255 -20.05 11.44 37.54
CA ARG A 255 -20.43 12.69 38.23
C ARG A 255 -21.69 12.52 39.08
N THR A 256 -22.74 11.94 38.50
CA THR A 256 -24.01 11.71 39.19
C THR A 256 -23.86 10.64 40.27
N ALA A 257 -23.13 9.56 40.00
CA ALA A 257 -22.87 8.50 40.96
C ALA A 257 -22.11 9.00 42.19
N TRP A 258 -21.07 9.81 41.98
CA TRP A 258 -20.29 10.41 43.06
C TRP A 258 -21.13 11.36 43.92
N ALA A 259 -21.91 12.24 43.29
CA ALA A 259 -22.80 13.15 44.01
C ALA A 259 -23.88 12.39 44.80
N TYR A 260 -24.49 11.36 44.21
CA TYR A 260 -25.49 10.53 44.87
C TYR A 260 -24.90 9.73 46.04
N GLY A 261 -23.71 9.16 45.87
CA GLY A 261 -22.98 8.44 46.92
C GLY A 261 -22.66 9.34 48.11
N ARG A 262 -22.15 10.56 47.87
CA ARG A 262 -21.88 11.53 48.95
C ARG A 262 -23.14 12.01 49.68
N ALA A 263 -24.29 11.99 49.03
CA ALA A 263 -25.58 12.27 49.64
C ALA A 263 -26.17 11.09 50.44
N GLY A 264 -25.42 9.99 50.62
CA GLY A 264 -25.85 8.79 51.35
C GLY A 264 -26.58 7.75 50.48
N GLY A 265 -26.64 7.96 49.17
CA GLY A 265 -27.16 6.98 48.22
C GLY A 265 -26.22 5.79 48.04
N ARG A 266 -26.78 4.61 47.71
CA ARG A 266 -25.98 3.43 47.36
C ARG A 266 -25.79 3.38 45.84
N ILE A 267 -24.56 3.22 45.40
CA ILE A 267 -24.22 3.04 43.98
C ILE A 267 -23.79 1.59 43.72
N SER A 268 -24.08 1.09 42.52
CA SER A 268 -23.65 -0.22 42.06
C SER A 268 -23.02 -0.12 40.67
N HIS A 269 -22.29 -1.15 40.26
CA HIS A 269 -21.78 -1.31 38.92
C HIS A 269 -22.01 -2.74 38.42
N ALA A 270 -22.01 -2.93 37.10
CA ALA A 270 -22.18 -4.25 36.52
C ALA A 270 -20.88 -5.08 36.60
N LEU A 271 -20.99 -6.39 36.79
CA LEU A 271 -19.94 -7.37 36.51
C LEU A 271 -20.41 -8.24 35.36
N SER A 272 -19.60 -8.37 34.31
CA SER A 272 -19.95 -9.11 33.09
C SER A 272 -18.89 -10.16 32.79
N VAL A 273 -19.35 -11.38 32.49
CA VAL A 273 -18.49 -12.48 32.05
C VAL A 273 -18.56 -12.59 30.54
N TYR A 274 -17.43 -12.42 29.87
CA TYR A 274 -17.32 -12.47 28.41
C TYR A 274 -16.56 -13.73 27.98
N SER A 275 -17.11 -14.43 27.00
CA SER A 275 -16.41 -15.47 26.23
C SER A 275 -15.89 -14.86 24.94
N CYS A 276 -14.59 -15.01 24.68
CA CYS A 276 -13.89 -14.40 23.57
C CYS A 276 -13.19 -15.50 22.75
N GLN A 277 -13.45 -15.53 21.45
CA GLN A 277 -12.84 -16.45 20.48
C GLN A 277 -12.12 -15.66 19.40
N LEU A 278 -10.93 -16.09 19.00
CA LEU A 278 -10.21 -15.45 17.89
C LEU A 278 -11.00 -15.62 16.59
N ARG A 279 -11.17 -14.51 15.86
CA ARG A 279 -11.45 -14.52 14.42
C ARG A 279 -10.19 -15.04 13.73
N GLN A 280 -10.35 -15.87 12.71
CA GLN A 280 -9.25 -16.31 11.82
C GLN A 280 -7.90 -16.47 12.57
N PRO A 281 -7.80 -17.47 13.46
CA PRO A 281 -6.80 -17.46 14.53
C PRO A 281 -5.35 -17.47 14.05
N ASN A 282 -5.06 -18.06 12.89
CA ASN A 282 -3.70 -18.14 12.36
C ASN A 282 -3.26 -16.77 11.82
N GLU A 283 -4.18 -16.07 11.16
CA GLU A 283 -4.00 -14.76 10.56
C GLU A 283 -3.81 -13.70 11.65
N VAL A 284 -4.68 -13.70 12.67
CA VAL A 284 -4.54 -12.79 13.82
C VAL A 284 -3.22 -13.03 14.55
N LYS A 285 -2.83 -14.29 14.78
CA LYS A 285 -1.53 -14.59 15.40
C LYS A 285 -0.35 -14.08 14.57
N THR A 286 -0.41 -14.22 13.24
CA THR A 286 0.63 -13.72 12.33
C THR A 286 0.77 -12.20 12.45
N VAL A 287 -0.35 -11.47 12.52
CA VAL A 287 -0.37 -10.02 12.74
C VAL A 287 0.30 -9.64 14.07
N PHE A 288 -0.09 -10.28 15.18
CA PHE A 288 0.49 -9.98 16.49
C PHE A 288 1.96 -10.40 16.61
N GLU A 289 2.38 -11.47 15.95
CA GLU A 289 3.79 -11.87 15.88
C GLU A 289 4.63 -10.83 15.14
N PHE A 290 4.13 -10.28 14.04
CA PHE A 290 4.79 -9.19 13.33
C PHE A 290 4.94 -7.96 14.22
N LEU A 291 3.88 -7.55 14.91
CA LEU A 291 3.88 -6.37 15.80
C LEU A 291 4.87 -6.48 16.96
N LYS A 292 5.08 -7.70 17.48
CA LYS A 292 6.03 -7.97 18.57
C LYS A 292 7.49 -7.76 18.16
N ASN A 293 7.82 -7.85 16.87
CA ASN A 293 9.20 -7.74 16.37
C ASN A 293 9.60 -6.28 16.07
N GLY A 294 9.41 -5.37 17.03
CA GLY A 294 9.88 -3.97 16.93
C GLY A 294 8.84 -2.94 16.47
N PHE A 295 7.55 -3.28 16.45
CA PHE A 295 6.46 -2.37 16.04
C PHE A 295 5.43 -2.11 17.15
N HIS A 296 5.87 -2.04 18.41
CA HIS A 296 4.97 -1.83 19.55
C HIS A 296 4.11 -0.56 19.44
N ASP A 297 4.66 0.53 18.90
CA ASP A 297 3.93 1.77 18.65
C ASP A 297 2.73 1.55 17.71
N VAL A 298 2.87 0.64 16.74
CA VAL A 298 1.81 0.30 15.79
C VAL A 298 0.71 -0.54 16.43
N SER A 299 1.04 -1.36 17.44
CA SER A 299 0.06 -2.19 18.16
C SER A 299 -1.08 -1.34 18.75
N SER A 300 -0.74 -0.16 19.26
CA SER A 300 -1.73 0.79 19.81
C SER A 300 -2.75 1.28 18.76
N SER A 301 -2.39 1.24 17.48
CA SER A 301 -3.19 1.70 16.34
C SER A 301 -3.90 0.57 15.60
N LEU A 302 -3.64 -0.69 15.96
CA LEU A 302 -4.37 -1.84 15.43
C LEU A 302 -5.83 -1.75 15.89
N ASP A 303 -6.74 -1.83 14.92
CA ASP A 303 -8.17 -1.94 15.17
C ASP A 303 -8.77 -3.00 14.25
N LEU A 304 -9.01 -4.19 14.81
CA LEU A 304 -9.70 -5.32 14.17
C LEU A 304 -11.17 -5.43 14.61
N SER A 305 -11.76 -4.34 15.10
CA SER A 305 -13.21 -4.30 15.33
C SER A 305 -13.93 -4.04 14.02
N PHE A 306 -14.98 -4.81 13.74
CA PHE A 306 -15.73 -4.72 12.49
C PHE A 306 -17.22 -4.78 12.79
N GLU A 307 -17.99 -3.93 12.14
CA GLU A 307 -19.46 -4.00 12.18
C GLU A 307 -19.98 -5.12 11.28
N ASP A 308 -19.30 -5.36 10.16
CA ASP A 308 -19.62 -6.40 9.18
C ASP A 308 -18.53 -7.49 9.20
N ASP A 309 -18.95 -8.74 9.38
CA ASP A 309 -18.05 -9.89 9.40
C ASP A 309 -17.39 -10.13 8.04
N SER A 310 -18.01 -9.75 6.92
CA SER A 310 -17.41 -9.88 5.59
C SER A 310 -16.18 -8.98 5.40
N VAL A 311 -16.21 -7.77 5.96
CA VAL A 311 -15.06 -6.85 5.97
C VAL A 311 -13.93 -7.42 6.82
N ALA A 312 -14.27 -8.06 7.95
CA ALA A 312 -13.28 -8.74 8.79
C ALA A 312 -12.62 -9.91 8.04
N ASP A 313 -13.44 -10.68 7.32
CA ASP A 313 -13.01 -11.87 6.60
C ASP A 313 -12.06 -11.55 5.43
N GLU A 314 -12.10 -10.33 4.87
CA GLU A 314 -11.14 -9.85 3.86
C GLU A 314 -9.93 -9.09 4.47
N LYS A 315 -10.16 -8.24 5.48
CA LYS A 315 -9.11 -7.36 6.01
C LYS A 315 -8.08 -8.13 6.84
N ILE A 316 -8.51 -9.06 7.70
CA ILE A 316 -7.61 -9.79 8.60
C ILE A 316 -6.59 -10.64 7.81
N PRO A 317 -6.98 -11.42 6.79
CA PRO A 317 -6.02 -12.20 6.03
C PRO A 317 -5.08 -11.33 5.22
N PHE A 318 -5.57 -10.22 4.66
CA PHE A 318 -4.69 -9.26 3.99
C PHE A 318 -3.66 -8.66 4.95
N LEU A 319 -4.04 -8.29 6.18
CA LEU A 319 -3.09 -7.81 7.18
C LEU A 319 -2.06 -8.89 7.54
N ALA A 320 -2.47 -10.15 7.66
CA ALA A 320 -1.53 -11.25 7.88
C ALA A 320 -0.57 -11.43 6.70
N TYR A 321 -1.08 -11.40 5.47
CA TYR A 321 -0.27 -11.46 4.24
C TYR A 321 0.71 -10.29 4.14
N LEU A 322 0.26 -9.07 4.45
CA LEU A 322 1.08 -7.87 4.46
C LEU A 322 2.18 -7.95 5.53
N ALA A 323 1.83 -8.41 6.73
CA ALA A 323 2.77 -8.65 7.82
C ALA A 323 3.88 -9.63 7.41
N SER A 324 3.52 -10.77 6.82
CA SER A 324 4.49 -11.77 6.32
C SER A 324 5.36 -11.19 5.21
N THR A 325 4.76 -10.50 4.23
CA THR A 325 5.49 -9.85 3.13
C THR A 325 6.50 -8.83 3.65
N LEU A 326 6.09 -7.97 4.59
CA LEU A 326 6.99 -6.97 5.18
C LEU A 326 8.06 -7.61 6.09
N LYS A 327 7.78 -8.74 6.73
CA LYS A 327 8.75 -9.48 7.56
C LYS A 327 9.83 -10.14 6.70
N GLU A 328 9.42 -10.82 5.63
CA GLU A 328 10.28 -11.65 4.78
C GLU A 328 11.05 -10.83 3.72
N SER A 329 10.41 -9.82 3.13
CA SER A 329 11.03 -9.03 2.08
C SER A 329 11.98 -7.96 2.63
N SER A 330 13.24 -8.01 2.21
CA SER A 330 14.21 -6.93 2.48
C SER A 330 13.97 -5.72 1.57
N TYR A 331 13.49 -5.91 0.35
CA TYR A 331 13.14 -4.88 -0.64
C TYR A 331 11.90 -5.31 -1.45
N PHE A 332 11.35 -4.41 -2.27
CA PHE A 332 10.26 -4.74 -3.20
C PHE A 332 10.83 -5.05 -4.59
N PRO A 333 10.48 -6.20 -5.20
CA PRO A 333 11.04 -6.62 -6.48
C PRO A 333 10.55 -5.74 -7.64
N TYR A 334 11.24 -5.85 -8.78
CA TYR A 334 10.82 -5.20 -10.02
C TYR A 334 9.40 -5.62 -10.42
N GLU A 335 8.58 -4.63 -10.75
CA GLU A 335 7.28 -4.83 -11.35
C GLU A 335 7.26 -4.29 -12.78
N PRO A 336 6.90 -5.12 -13.77
CA PRO A 336 6.80 -4.66 -15.15
C PRO A 336 5.62 -3.69 -15.31
N PRO A 337 5.64 -2.81 -16.33
CA PRO A 337 4.57 -1.84 -16.56
C PRO A 337 3.18 -2.47 -16.71
N ALA A 338 3.09 -3.67 -17.30
CA ALA A 338 1.85 -4.44 -17.39
C ALA A 338 1.28 -4.91 -16.04
N GLY A 339 2.00 -4.71 -14.93
CA GLY A 339 1.68 -5.21 -13.60
C GLY A 339 2.42 -6.51 -13.25
N SER A 340 2.57 -6.74 -11.95
CA SER A 340 3.24 -7.90 -11.37
C SER A 340 2.77 -9.20 -12.04
N LYS A 341 3.73 -9.99 -12.51
CA LYS A 341 3.45 -11.29 -13.14
C LYS A 341 2.69 -12.22 -12.19
N ARG A 342 2.97 -12.15 -10.88
CA ARG A 342 2.23 -12.88 -9.84
C ARG A 342 0.76 -12.45 -9.83
N PHE A 343 0.50 -11.14 -9.81
CA PHE A 343 -0.86 -10.62 -9.79
C PHE A 343 -1.64 -10.96 -11.07
N ARG A 344 -1.02 -10.79 -12.24
CA ARG A 344 -1.61 -11.21 -13.53
C ARG A 344 -1.91 -12.71 -13.58
N ASN A 345 -1.02 -13.56 -13.07
CA ASN A 345 -1.25 -15.00 -12.96
C ASN A 345 -2.43 -15.34 -12.03
N LEU A 346 -2.62 -14.60 -10.94
CA LEU A 346 -3.75 -14.78 -10.03
C LEU A 346 -5.07 -14.40 -10.72
N ILE A 347 -5.12 -13.29 -11.45
CA ILE A 347 -6.30 -12.90 -12.25
C ILE A 347 -6.59 -13.98 -13.31
N ALA A 348 -5.58 -14.40 -14.08
CA ALA A 348 -5.73 -15.46 -15.08
C ALA A 348 -6.21 -16.78 -14.45
N GLY A 349 -5.63 -17.16 -13.31
CA GLY A 349 -6.02 -18.33 -12.54
C GLY A 349 -7.46 -18.27 -12.06
N PHE A 350 -7.93 -17.10 -11.61
CA PHE A 350 -9.32 -16.86 -11.20
C PHE A 350 -10.27 -17.02 -12.39
N MET A 351 -9.96 -16.38 -13.51
CA MET A 351 -10.74 -16.49 -14.76
C MET A 351 -10.81 -17.94 -15.26
N LYS A 352 -9.70 -18.68 -15.18
CA LYS A 352 -9.64 -20.10 -15.54
C LYS A 352 -10.47 -20.98 -14.61
N THR A 353 -10.37 -20.75 -13.30
CA THR A 353 -10.95 -21.63 -12.27
C THR A 353 -12.46 -21.41 -12.11
N TYR A 354 -12.87 -20.14 -12.00
CA TYR A 354 -14.26 -19.76 -11.69
C TYR A 354 -15.12 -19.49 -12.94
N HIS A 355 -14.50 -19.04 -14.03
CA HIS A 355 -15.22 -18.68 -15.26
C HIS A 355 -14.88 -19.56 -16.46
N HIS A 356 -13.97 -20.54 -16.31
CA HIS A 356 -13.55 -21.45 -17.38
C HIS A 356 -12.96 -20.76 -18.60
N ILE A 357 -12.33 -19.59 -18.40
CA ILE A 357 -11.70 -18.81 -19.45
C ILE A 357 -10.19 -19.12 -19.47
N PRO A 358 -9.64 -19.75 -20.51
CA PRO A 358 -8.23 -20.16 -20.59
C PRO A 358 -7.28 -18.98 -20.88
N LEU A 359 -7.25 -17.99 -20.00
CA LEU A 359 -6.30 -16.86 -20.06
C LEU A 359 -4.95 -17.22 -19.43
N ASN A 360 -3.91 -16.48 -19.82
CA ASN A 360 -2.62 -16.43 -19.14
C ASN A 360 -2.25 -14.97 -18.80
N ALA A 361 -1.12 -14.76 -18.14
CA ALA A 361 -0.69 -13.42 -17.74
C ALA A 361 -0.48 -12.46 -18.92
N ASP A 362 -0.11 -12.97 -20.10
CA ASP A 362 0.15 -12.18 -21.32
C ASP A 362 -1.15 -11.77 -22.03
N ASN A 363 -2.30 -12.05 -21.42
CA ASN A 363 -3.59 -11.51 -21.84
C ASN A 363 -4.07 -10.33 -20.99
N ILE A 364 -3.34 -9.96 -19.92
CA ILE A 364 -3.83 -9.08 -18.87
C ILE A 364 -2.86 -7.91 -18.67
N VAL A 365 -3.31 -6.68 -18.84
CA VAL A 365 -2.53 -5.46 -18.54
C VAL A 365 -3.17 -4.72 -17.37
N VAL A 366 -2.40 -4.44 -16.33
CA VAL A 366 -2.87 -3.78 -15.10
C VAL A 366 -2.69 -2.27 -15.20
N PHE A 367 -3.71 -1.53 -14.79
CA PHE A 367 -3.77 -0.08 -14.73
C PHE A 367 -4.03 0.41 -13.31
N PRO A 368 -3.57 1.62 -12.95
CA PRO A 368 -3.86 2.20 -11.63
C PRO A 368 -5.34 2.39 -11.35
N THR A 369 -6.13 2.75 -12.36
CA THR A 369 -7.59 2.97 -12.25
C THR A 369 -8.30 2.61 -13.56
N ARG A 370 -9.61 2.40 -13.50
CA ARG A 370 -10.50 2.25 -14.67
C ARG A 370 -10.43 3.49 -15.56
N GLY A 371 -10.39 4.68 -14.96
CA GLY A 371 -10.26 5.95 -15.69
C GLY A 371 -8.96 6.02 -16.50
N ALA A 372 -7.83 5.62 -15.92
CA ALA A 372 -6.54 5.58 -16.62
C ALA A 372 -6.57 4.60 -17.80
N ALA A 373 -7.18 3.43 -17.64
CA ALA A 373 -7.33 2.46 -18.74
C ALA A 373 -8.09 3.04 -19.94
N ILE A 374 -9.19 3.76 -19.68
CA ILE A 374 -10.05 4.39 -20.70
C ILE A 374 -9.32 5.56 -21.37
N GLU A 375 -8.73 6.49 -20.59
CA GLU A 375 -8.00 7.63 -21.15
C GLU A 375 -6.83 7.14 -22.03
N ASN A 376 -6.08 6.14 -21.56
CA ASN A 376 -4.93 5.59 -22.29
C ASN A 376 -5.36 4.87 -23.58
N ALA A 377 -6.48 4.14 -23.56
CA ALA A 377 -7.04 3.55 -24.78
C ALA A 377 -7.40 4.63 -25.81
N LEU A 378 -8.14 5.68 -25.42
CA LEU A 378 -8.51 6.76 -26.34
C LEU A 378 -7.30 7.48 -26.92
N ARG A 379 -6.25 7.74 -26.13
CA ARG A 379 -5.00 8.34 -26.62
C ARG A 379 -4.28 7.43 -27.61
N LEU A 380 -4.19 6.14 -27.32
CA LEU A 380 -3.50 5.15 -28.15
C LEU A 380 -4.10 5.04 -29.56
N PHE A 381 -5.43 5.03 -29.67
CA PHE A 381 -6.12 4.96 -30.96
C PHE A 381 -6.39 6.32 -31.60
N SER A 382 -6.39 7.41 -30.82
CA SER A 382 -6.69 8.78 -31.28
C SER A 382 -7.90 8.86 -32.24
N PRO A 383 -9.08 8.33 -31.86
CA PRO A 383 -10.21 8.25 -32.76
C PRO A 383 -10.78 9.65 -33.05
N ARG A 384 -11.08 9.95 -34.32
CA ARG A 384 -11.82 11.16 -34.72
C ARG A 384 -13.17 11.22 -34.05
N LEU A 385 -13.82 10.06 -33.93
CA LEU A 385 -15.07 9.89 -33.21
C LEU A 385 -15.02 8.61 -32.37
N ALA A 386 -15.19 8.79 -31.06
CA ALA A 386 -15.48 7.74 -30.11
C ALA A 386 -16.88 7.92 -29.53
N ILE A 387 -17.56 6.80 -29.28
CA ILE A 387 -18.76 6.79 -28.45
C ILE A 387 -18.40 6.18 -27.10
N VAL A 388 -18.71 6.91 -26.03
CA VAL A 388 -18.42 6.48 -24.67
C VAL A 388 -19.68 6.55 -23.82
N ASP A 389 -19.93 5.50 -23.05
CA ASP A 389 -21.01 5.45 -22.06
C ASP A 389 -20.91 6.62 -21.07
N GLU A 390 -22.02 7.30 -20.81
CA GLU A 390 -22.11 8.48 -19.94
C GLU A 390 -21.52 8.25 -18.53
N HIS A 391 -21.55 7.02 -18.01
CA HIS A 391 -20.99 6.71 -16.69
C HIS A 391 -19.45 6.66 -16.69
N LEU A 392 -18.85 6.55 -17.87
CA LEU A 392 -17.41 6.39 -18.08
C LEU A 392 -16.73 7.69 -18.53
N THR A 393 -17.48 8.76 -18.81
CA THR A 393 -16.92 10.03 -19.31
C THR A 393 -16.43 10.99 -18.22
N SER A 394 -16.81 10.75 -16.96
CA SER A 394 -16.50 11.65 -15.83
C SER A 394 -15.01 12.01 -15.67
N ASN A 395 -14.11 11.09 -16.06
CA ASN A 395 -12.67 11.25 -15.97
C ASN A 395 -12.00 11.71 -17.28
N LEU A 396 -12.77 11.92 -18.36
CA LEU A 396 -12.24 12.31 -19.66
C LEU A 396 -12.05 13.82 -19.78
N PRO A 397 -11.03 14.29 -20.52
CA PRO A 397 -10.86 15.70 -20.84
C PRO A 397 -12.14 16.35 -21.37
N ARG A 398 -12.62 17.42 -20.72
CA ARG A 398 -13.87 18.09 -21.10
C ARG A 398 -13.89 18.57 -22.55
N LYS A 399 -12.72 18.91 -23.10
CA LYS A 399 -12.55 19.30 -24.51
C LYS A 399 -12.87 18.19 -25.51
N TRP A 400 -12.77 16.91 -25.10
CA TRP A 400 -13.15 15.78 -25.95
C TRP A 400 -14.67 15.61 -26.00
N LEU A 401 -15.38 16.01 -24.95
CA LEU A 401 -16.84 15.88 -24.82
C LEU A 401 -17.54 17.01 -25.59
N THR A 402 -17.65 16.85 -26.91
CA THR A 402 -18.27 17.84 -27.81
C THR A 402 -18.90 17.17 -29.01
N SER A 403 -19.94 17.79 -29.57
CA SER A 403 -20.53 17.43 -30.86
C SER A 403 -20.24 18.48 -31.95
N LEU A 404 -19.67 19.62 -31.59
CA LEU A 404 -19.55 20.80 -32.46
C LEU A 404 -18.57 20.59 -33.64
N VAL A 405 -17.58 19.72 -33.47
CA VAL A 405 -16.62 19.35 -34.53
C VAL A 405 -17.33 18.68 -35.73
N MET A 406 -18.52 18.11 -35.52
CA MET A 406 -19.33 17.53 -36.59
C MET A 406 -20.00 18.57 -37.49
N GLU A 407 -20.21 19.81 -37.03
CA GLU A 407 -20.76 20.90 -37.86
C GLU A 407 -19.70 21.54 -38.76
N ASP A 408 -18.45 21.62 -38.32
CA ASP A 408 -17.34 22.28 -39.04
C ASP A 408 -16.62 21.37 -40.06
N ALA A 409 -16.92 20.06 -40.07
CA ALA A 409 -16.30 19.08 -40.97
C ALA A 409 -16.58 19.31 -42.47
N GLU A 410 -17.58 20.15 -42.82
CA GLU A 410 -17.83 20.56 -44.21
C GLU A 410 -16.96 21.75 -44.68
N ALA A 411 -16.22 22.43 -43.78
CA ALA A 411 -15.57 23.71 -44.09
C ALA A 411 -14.04 23.78 -43.89
N LYS A 412 -13.40 22.80 -43.23
CA LYS A 412 -11.93 22.75 -43.05
C LYS A 412 -11.41 21.32 -43.14
N ASP A 413 -10.21 21.14 -43.73
CA ASP A 413 -9.43 19.91 -43.54
C ASP A 413 -9.26 19.70 -42.03
N PRO A 414 -9.87 18.64 -41.43
CA PRO A 414 -9.77 18.42 -40.01
C PRO A 414 -8.31 18.10 -39.68
N LEU A 415 -7.78 18.74 -38.63
CA LEU A 415 -6.46 18.41 -38.08
C LEU A 415 -6.42 16.90 -37.79
N GLU A 416 -5.36 16.22 -38.25
CA GLU A 416 -5.16 14.80 -37.90
C GLU A 416 -5.14 14.66 -36.37
N ASP A 417 -5.92 13.70 -35.85
CA ASP A 417 -5.92 13.23 -34.46
C ASP A 417 -6.61 14.08 -33.37
N GLU A 418 -7.60 14.91 -33.72
CA GLU A 418 -8.50 15.50 -32.71
C GLU A 418 -9.51 14.47 -32.20
N ILE A 419 -9.45 14.14 -30.90
CA ILE A 419 -10.34 13.16 -30.26
C ILE A 419 -11.68 13.79 -29.94
N THR A 420 -12.74 13.32 -30.58
CA THR A 420 -14.13 13.67 -30.25
C THR A 420 -14.82 12.50 -29.57
N VAL A 421 -15.45 12.76 -28.43
CA VAL A 421 -16.21 11.78 -27.64
C VAL A 421 -17.67 12.22 -27.57
N ILE A 422 -18.57 11.34 -28.02
CA ILE A 422 -20.01 11.49 -27.85
C ILE A 422 -20.46 10.58 -26.71
N GLU A 423 -21.14 11.18 -25.74
CA GLU A 423 -21.79 10.45 -24.66
C GLU A 423 -22.95 9.62 -25.18
N ALA A 424 -23.05 8.38 -24.72
CA ALA A 424 -24.12 7.48 -25.07
C ALA A 424 -24.78 6.85 -23.84
N PRO A 425 -26.08 6.51 -23.93
CA PRO A 425 -26.78 5.81 -22.87
C PRO A 425 -26.16 4.44 -22.57
N HIS A 426 -26.30 4.00 -21.33
CA HIS A 426 -25.79 2.71 -20.84
C HIS A 426 -26.47 1.46 -21.45
N GLN A 427 -27.59 1.61 -22.18
CA GLN A 427 -28.34 0.48 -22.75
C GLN A 427 -27.78 0.03 -24.10
N SER A 428 -27.57 -1.28 -24.26
CA SER A 428 -26.94 -1.85 -25.45
C SER A 428 -27.70 -1.57 -26.75
N ASP A 429 -29.03 -1.63 -26.75
CA ASP A 429 -29.83 -1.37 -27.97
C ASP A 429 -29.69 0.07 -28.47
N LEU A 430 -29.64 1.05 -27.56
CA LEU A 430 -29.43 2.45 -27.90
C LEU A 430 -28.00 2.68 -28.38
N MET A 431 -27.02 2.05 -27.72
CA MET A 431 -25.62 2.08 -28.14
C MET A 431 -25.45 1.53 -29.56
N VAL A 432 -26.09 0.40 -29.88
CA VAL A 432 -26.08 -0.20 -31.22
C VAL A 432 -26.65 0.74 -32.27
N GLU A 433 -27.77 1.42 -31.99
CA GLU A 433 -28.34 2.41 -32.92
C GLU A 433 -27.37 3.58 -33.15
N LEU A 434 -26.73 4.08 -32.10
CA LEU A 434 -25.73 5.14 -32.21
C LEU A 434 -24.52 4.69 -33.02
N ILE A 435 -24.01 3.47 -32.81
CA ILE A 435 -22.90 2.91 -33.60
C ILE A 435 -23.27 2.83 -35.07
N LYS A 436 -24.48 2.34 -35.40
CA LYS A 436 -24.98 2.24 -36.79
C LYS A 436 -25.04 3.60 -37.49
N ARG A 437 -25.47 4.64 -36.76
CA ARG A 437 -25.71 5.98 -37.31
C ARG A 437 -24.43 6.80 -37.42
N LEU A 438 -23.64 6.81 -36.35
CA LEU A 438 -22.48 7.69 -36.21
C LEU A 438 -21.18 7.04 -36.69
N LYS A 439 -21.15 5.72 -36.82
CA LYS A 439 -20.01 4.93 -37.31
C LYS A 439 -18.68 5.31 -36.62
N PRO A 440 -18.62 5.23 -35.28
CA PRO A 440 -17.43 5.62 -34.53
C PRO A 440 -16.26 4.69 -34.82
N GLN A 441 -15.05 5.17 -34.58
CA GLN A 441 -13.84 4.33 -34.68
C GLN A 441 -13.60 3.54 -33.39
N VAL A 442 -13.95 4.11 -32.24
CA VAL A 442 -13.82 3.45 -30.93
C VAL A 442 -15.15 3.53 -30.19
N VAL A 443 -15.53 2.44 -29.54
CA VAL A 443 -16.70 2.35 -28.66
C VAL A 443 -16.24 1.90 -27.30
N ILE A 444 -16.57 2.65 -26.25
CA ILE A 444 -16.31 2.27 -24.86
C ILE A 444 -17.63 2.24 -24.11
N THR A 445 -18.05 1.09 -23.61
CA THR A 445 -19.38 0.96 -22.99
C THR A 445 -19.42 -0.06 -21.88
N GLY A 446 -20.28 0.18 -20.88
CA GLY A 446 -20.69 -0.85 -19.94
C GLY A 446 -21.84 -1.69 -20.49
N MET A 447 -22.55 -2.38 -19.60
CA MET A 447 -23.83 -3.02 -19.91
C MET A 447 -24.80 -2.80 -18.78
N ALA A 448 -26.08 -2.59 -19.09
CA ALA A 448 -27.11 -2.54 -18.06
C ALA A 448 -27.21 -3.87 -17.31
N GLN A 449 -27.59 -3.82 -16.03
CA GLN A 449 -27.62 -4.98 -15.14
C GLN A 449 -28.44 -6.18 -15.66
N PHE A 450 -29.55 -5.93 -16.37
CA PHE A 450 -30.36 -7.01 -16.94
C PHE A 450 -29.74 -7.61 -18.22
N GLU A 451 -28.92 -6.83 -18.94
CA GLU A 451 -28.23 -7.26 -20.16
C GLU A 451 -26.97 -8.06 -19.82
N SER A 452 -26.30 -7.70 -18.72
CA SER A 452 -25.04 -8.30 -18.30
C SER A 452 -25.13 -9.77 -17.91
N VAL A 453 -26.33 -10.34 -17.75
CA VAL A 453 -26.55 -11.75 -17.35
C VAL A 453 -26.46 -12.72 -18.53
N THR A 454 -26.75 -12.26 -19.75
CA THR A 454 -26.85 -13.09 -20.97
C THR A 454 -25.83 -12.67 -22.03
N THR A 455 -25.51 -13.56 -22.98
CA THR A 455 -24.49 -13.28 -24.00
C THR A 455 -24.97 -12.40 -25.15
N SER A 456 -26.29 -12.21 -25.30
CA SER A 456 -26.90 -11.63 -26.51
C SER A 456 -26.51 -10.18 -26.76
N ALA A 457 -26.59 -9.33 -25.73
CA ALA A 457 -26.21 -7.92 -25.84
C ALA A 457 -24.73 -7.76 -26.22
N PHE A 458 -23.85 -8.53 -25.57
CA PHE A 458 -22.43 -8.51 -25.88
C PHE A 458 -22.13 -9.02 -27.30
N GLN A 459 -22.75 -10.11 -27.74
CA GLN A 459 -22.60 -10.61 -29.11
C GLN A 459 -23.07 -9.56 -30.14
N HIS A 460 -24.21 -8.91 -29.90
CA HIS A 460 -24.72 -7.88 -30.79
C HIS A 460 -23.78 -6.67 -30.87
N LEU A 461 -23.19 -6.25 -29.74
CA LEU A 461 -22.16 -5.21 -29.72
C LEU A 461 -20.89 -5.64 -30.47
N LEU A 462 -20.43 -6.88 -30.30
CA LEU A 462 -19.28 -7.42 -31.02
C LEU A 462 -19.51 -7.46 -32.53
N ASP A 463 -20.70 -7.88 -32.96
CA ASP A 463 -21.04 -8.00 -34.37
C ASP A 463 -21.21 -6.63 -35.02
N ILE A 464 -21.93 -5.69 -34.38
CA ILE A 464 -22.10 -4.36 -34.99
C ILE A 464 -20.78 -3.57 -35.05
N THR A 465 -19.94 -3.67 -34.02
CA THR A 465 -18.63 -3.00 -34.05
C THR A 465 -17.72 -3.62 -35.10
N ARG A 466 -17.81 -4.94 -35.30
CA ARG A 466 -17.12 -5.63 -36.39
C ARG A 466 -17.62 -5.13 -37.75
N ASP A 467 -18.93 -5.08 -37.97
CA ASP A 467 -19.52 -4.66 -39.26
C ASP A 467 -19.15 -3.22 -39.64
N ILE A 468 -19.00 -2.34 -38.66
CA ILE A 468 -18.58 -0.94 -38.86
C ILE A 468 -17.05 -0.78 -38.96
N GLY A 469 -16.27 -1.71 -38.42
CA GLY A 469 -14.82 -1.57 -38.25
C GLY A 469 -14.43 -0.78 -36.99
N SER A 470 -15.32 -0.67 -36.01
CA SER A 470 -15.06 -0.03 -34.72
C SER A 470 -14.30 -0.97 -33.78
N ARG A 471 -13.42 -0.42 -32.95
CA ARG A 471 -12.80 -1.14 -31.82
C ARG A 471 -13.66 -1.00 -30.57
N LEU A 472 -13.94 -2.10 -29.88
CA LEU A 472 -14.80 -2.16 -28.69
C LEU A 472 -13.96 -2.32 -27.41
N PHE A 473 -14.18 -1.45 -26.43
CA PHE A 473 -13.75 -1.63 -25.05
C PHE A 473 -14.99 -1.81 -24.18
N LEU A 474 -15.19 -2.99 -23.63
CA LEU A 474 -16.34 -3.27 -22.79
C LEU A 474 -15.96 -3.23 -21.31
N ASP A 475 -16.56 -2.32 -20.54
CA ASP A 475 -16.40 -2.25 -19.09
C ASP A 475 -17.34 -3.23 -18.39
N ILE A 476 -16.77 -4.18 -17.63
CA ILE A 476 -17.54 -5.11 -16.80
C ILE A 476 -17.39 -4.82 -15.30
N SER A 477 -16.77 -3.71 -14.92
CA SER A 477 -16.41 -3.36 -13.53
C SER A 477 -17.59 -3.50 -12.55
N GLU A 478 -18.76 -2.98 -12.93
CA GLU A 478 -19.98 -3.04 -12.10
C GLU A 478 -20.56 -4.46 -11.96
N HIS A 479 -20.21 -5.38 -12.86
CA HIS A 479 -20.72 -6.75 -12.93
C HIS A 479 -19.66 -7.81 -12.64
N PHE A 480 -18.45 -7.38 -12.28
CA PHE A 480 -17.38 -8.27 -11.85
C PHE A 480 -17.49 -8.49 -10.35
N GLU A 481 -17.41 -9.75 -9.92
CA GLU A 481 -17.56 -10.16 -8.53
C GLU A 481 -16.42 -11.09 -8.14
N LEU A 482 -15.65 -10.67 -7.13
CA LEU A 482 -14.65 -11.52 -6.48
C LEU A 482 -15.34 -12.39 -5.44
N SER A 483 -15.86 -13.53 -5.90
CA SER A 483 -16.63 -14.46 -5.06
C SER A 483 -16.30 -15.90 -5.42
N SER A 484 -16.44 -16.81 -4.45
CA SER A 484 -16.38 -18.25 -4.68
C SER A 484 -17.64 -18.80 -5.36
N LEU A 485 -18.70 -17.99 -5.41
CA LEU A 485 -19.96 -18.25 -6.11
C LEU A 485 -20.33 -17.00 -6.93
N PRO A 486 -19.55 -16.64 -7.97
CA PRO A 486 -19.77 -15.41 -8.71
C PRO A 486 -21.10 -15.44 -9.46
N ALA A 487 -21.78 -14.30 -9.53
CA ALA A 487 -23.01 -14.18 -10.31
C ALA A 487 -22.80 -14.50 -11.79
N SER A 488 -23.90 -14.84 -12.47
CA SER A 488 -23.90 -15.08 -13.90
C SER A 488 -23.56 -13.80 -14.67
N ASN A 489 -22.44 -13.82 -15.41
CA ASN A 489 -22.04 -12.74 -16.30
C ASN A 489 -21.96 -13.25 -17.76
N GLY A 490 -22.74 -12.64 -18.64
CA GLY A 490 -22.87 -12.98 -20.06
C GLY A 490 -21.59 -12.79 -20.86
N VAL A 491 -20.77 -11.79 -20.53
CA VAL A 491 -19.47 -11.57 -21.19
C VAL A 491 -18.50 -12.69 -20.81
N LEU A 492 -18.42 -13.02 -19.52
CA LEU A 492 -17.55 -14.10 -19.05
C LEU A 492 -18.01 -15.46 -19.59
N LYS A 493 -19.33 -15.70 -19.67
CA LYS A 493 -19.91 -16.88 -20.34
C LYS A 493 -19.54 -16.97 -21.81
N TYR A 494 -19.58 -15.85 -22.54
CA TYR A 494 -19.15 -15.81 -23.93
C TYR A 494 -17.66 -16.21 -24.05
N LEU A 495 -16.79 -15.63 -23.21
CA LEU A 495 -15.35 -15.88 -23.20
C LEU A 495 -14.95 -17.30 -22.79
N ALA A 496 -15.81 -18.00 -22.04
CA ALA A 496 -15.62 -19.41 -21.72
C ALA A 496 -15.78 -20.30 -22.97
N GLY A 497 -16.71 -19.96 -23.87
CA GLY A 497 -16.98 -20.71 -25.10
C GLY A 497 -16.25 -20.21 -26.34
N ASN A 498 -15.81 -18.95 -26.35
CA ASN A 498 -15.26 -18.28 -27.54
C ASN A 498 -14.01 -17.46 -27.19
N PRO A 499 -13.00 -17.39 -28.07
CA PRO A 499 -11.93 -16.42 -27.92
C PRO A 499 -12.43 -14.99 -28.12
N LEU A 500 -11.86 -14.04 -27.38
CA LEU A 500 -12.17 -12.62 -27.55
C LEU A 500 -11.73 -12.14 -28.95
N PRO A 501 -12.61 -11.53 -29.76
CA PRO A 501 -12.23 -11.01 -31.08
C PRO A 501 -11.13 -9.93 -31.01
N ALA A 502 -10.29 -9.86 -32.04
CA ALA A 502 -9.13 -8.94 -32.08
C ALA A 502 -9.49 -7.44 -32.04
N HIS A 503 -10.73 -7.08 -32.37
CA HIS A 503 -11.25 -5.70 -32.28
C HIS A 503 -11.87 -5.37 -30.92
N ALA A 504 -11.85 -6.30 -29.96
CA ALA A 504 -12.48 -6.13 -28.66
C ALA A 504 -11.48 -6.32 -27.50
N ALA A 505 -11.64 -5.54 -26.44
CA ALA A 505 -10.95 -5.66 -25.17
C ALA A 505 -11.93 -5.51 -24.01
N ILE A 506 -11.67 -6.18 -22.88
CA ILE A 506 -12.52 -6.09 -21.69
C ILE A 506 -11.81 -5.28 -20.62
N ILE A 507 -12.46 -4.25 -20.10
CA ILE A 507 -12.00 -3.44 -18.97
C ILE A 507 -12.66 -3.97 -17.69
N CYS A 508 -11.86 -4.18 -16.65
CA CYS A 508 -12.33 -4.61 -15.35
C CYS A 508 -11.62 -3.82 -14.25
N GLY A 509 -12.31 -2.82 -13.71
CA GLY A 509 -11.96 -2.09 -12.50
C GLY A 509 -12.44 -2.83 -11.25
N LEU A 510 -11.57 -2.96 -10.26
CA LEU A 510 -11.89 -3.50 -8.94
C LEU A 510 -12.47 -2.37 -8.08
N VAL A 511 -13.74 -2.02 -8.35
CA VAL A 511 -14.41 -0.81 -7.82
C VAL A 511 -15.35 -1.09 -6.63
N LYS A 512 -15.57 -2.37 -6.28
CA LYS A 512 -16.51 -2.80 -5.22
C LYS A 512 -15.85 -2.98 -3.85
N ASN A 513 -14.69 -2.35 -3.63
CA ASN A 513 -13.93 -2.52 -2.40
C ASN A 513 -14.63 -1.87 -1.21
N GLN A 514 -15.03 -2.67 -0.22
CA GLN A 514 -15.66 -2.17 1.00
C GLN A 514 -14.66 -1.91 2.13
N VAL A 515 -13.51 -2.59 2.11
CA VAL A 515 -12.46 -2.48 3.12
C VAL A 515 -11.68 -1.17 2.97
N TYR A 516 -11.31 -0.84 1.72
CA TYR A 516 -10.48 0.30 1.32
C TYR A 516 -11.17 1.02 0.14
N LYS A 517 -12.19 1.82 0.42
CA LYS A 517 -13.18 2.31 -0.57
C LYS A 517 -12.62 3.11 -1.75
N ASP A 518 -11.53 3.85 -1.56
CA ASP A 518 -10.83 4.64 -2.57
C ASP A 518 -9.59 3.92 -3.13
N LEU A 519 -9.35 2.65 -2.76
CA LEU A 519 -8.29 1.81 -3.33
C LEU A 519 -8.80 1.16 -4.62
N GLU A 520 -8.28 1.62 -5.75
CA GLU A 520 -8.63 1.09 -7.06
C GLU A 520 -7.41 0.46 -7.73
N VAL A 521 -7.67 -0.60 -8.48
CA VAL A 521 -6.81 -1.19 -9.52
C VAL A 521 -7.74 -1.64 -10.63
N ALA A 522 -7.33 -1.46 -11.88
CA ALA A 522 -8.05 -2.01 -13.02
C ALA A 522 -7.14 -2.93 -13.84
N PHE A 523 -7.74 -3.79 -14.65
CA PHE A 523 -7.02 -4.55 -15.64
C PHE A 523 -7.81 -4.64 -16.95
N VAL A 524 -7.09 -4.77 -18.04
CA VAL A 524 -7.63 -4.93 -19.39
C VAL A 524 -7.28 -6.32 -19.89
N ILE A 525 -8.27 -7.06 -20.39
CA ILE A 525 -8.10 -8.35 -21.04
C ILE A 525 -8.08 -8.16 -22.56
N SER A 526 -7.02 -8.64 -23.20
CA SER A 526 -6.90 -8.77 -24.65
C SER A 526 -6.30 -10.15 -24.99
N GLU A 527 -6.93 -10.88 -25.90
CA GLU A 527 -6.34 -12.10 -26.47
C GLU A 527 -5.45 -11.80 -27.70
N GLU A 528 -5.41 -10.54 -28.12
CA GLU A 528 -4.54 -10.04 -29.19
C GLU A 528 -3.23 -9.51 -28.57
N GLN A 529 -2.10 -10.08 -29.00
CA GLN A 529 -0.77 -9.85 -28.44
C GLN A 529 -0.17 -8.47 -28.76
N SER A 530 -0.47 -7.91 -29.92
CA SER A 530 0.04 -6.57 -30.28
C SER A 530 -0.58 -5.49 -29.40
N ILE A 531 -1.88 -5.59 -29.11
CA ILE A 531 -2.67 -4.77 -28.19
C ILE A 531 -2.15 -4.91 -26.76
N PHE A 532 -1.92 -6.14 -26.28
CA PHE A 532 -1.28 -6.34 -24.97
C PHE A 532 0.03 -5.57 -24.85
N LYS A 533 0.91 -5.72 -25.85
CA LYS A 533 2.22 -5.04 -25.87
C LYS A 533 2.07 -3.52 -25.84
N VAL A 534 1.24 -2.95 -26.71
CA VAL A 534 1.13 -1.48 -26.78
C VAL A 534 0.39 -0.88 -25.59
N LEU A 535 -0.56 -1.59 -24.97
CA LEU A 535 -1.18 -1.16 -23.72
C LEU A 535 -0.16 -1.15 -22.57
N SER A 536 0.67 -2.19 -22.45
CA SER A 536 1.76 -2.22 -21.46
C SER A 536 2.74 -1.05 -21.65
N GLN A 537 3.17 -0.80 -22.89
CA GLN A 537 4.06 0.32 -23.21
C GLN A 537 3.42 1.69 -22.92
N THR A 538 2.11 1.81 -23.15
CA THR A 538 1.36 3.03 -22.84
C THR A 538 1.27 3.26 -21.32
N VAL A 539 1.10 2.20 -20.52
CA VAL A 539 1.16 2.31 -19.05
C VAL A 539 2.52 2.82 -18.60
N GLU A 540 3.62 2.31 -19.17
CA GLU A 540 4.97 2.78 -18.83
C GLU A 540 5.15 4.28 -19.10
N LEU A 541 4.69 4.75 -20.27
CA LEU A 541 4.84 6.14 -20.68
C LEU A 541 3.93 7.11 -19.92
N LEU A 542 2.69 6.70 -19.61
CA LEU A 542 1.68 7.59 -19.08
C LEU A 542 1.53 7.53 -17.55
N GLU A 543 1.73 6.35 -16.97
CA GLU A 543 1.54 6.09 -15.54
C GLU A 543 2.85 5.69 -14.83
N GLY A 544 3.76 5.05 -15.56
CA GLY A 544 5.00 4.46 -15.07
C GLY A 544 4.79 3.01 -14.67
N ASN A 545 4.03 2.80 -13.61
CA ASN A 545 3.58 1.47 -13.16
C ASN A 545 2.40 1.58 -12.19
N THR A 546 1.73 0.46 -11.97
CA THR A 546 0.73 0.35 -10.90
C THR A 546 1.43 0.07 -9.57
N ALA A 547 0.96 0.65 -8.46
CA ALA A 547 1.59 0.47 -7.16
C ALA A 547 1.56 -1.00 -6.70
N ALA A 548 2.72 -1.53 -6.31
CA ALA A 548 2.89 -2.91 -5.84
C ALA A 548 1.96 -3.27 -4.68
N ILE A 549 1.79 -2.33 -3.74
CA ILE A 549 0.97 -2.56 -2.55
C ILE A 549 -0.52 -2.70 -2.87
N ASN A 550 -1.01 -1.99 -3.90
CA ASN A 550 -2.41 -2.10 -4.33
C ASN A 550 -2.64 -3.45 -5.01
N GLN A 551 -1.69 -3.92 -5.81
CA GLN A 551 -1.71 -5.25 -6.42
C GLN A 551 -1.61 -6.36 -5.36
N ASN A 552 -0.85 -6.15 -4.28
CA ASN A 552 -0.75 -7.08 -3.16
C ASN A 552 -2.10 -7.28 -2.44
N TYR A 553 -2.88 -6.21 -2.24
CA TYR A 553 -4.21 -6.31 -1.64
C TYR A 553 -5.15 -7.18 -2.45
N TYR A 554 -5.37 -6.84 -3.72
CA TYR A 554 -6.25 -7.64 -4.59
C TYR A 554 -5.66 -9.02 -4.89
N GLY A 555 -4.33 -9.14 -4.98
CA GLY A 555 -3.64 -10.41 -5.13
C GLY A 555 -3.87 -11.36 -3.96
N CYS A 556 -3.95 -10.84 -2.73
CA CYS A 556 -4.36 -11.63 -1.57
C CYS A 556 -5.76 -12.21 -1.76
N LEU A 557 -6.74 -11.37 -2.13
CA LEU A 557 -8.12 -11.81 -2.36
C LEU A 557 -8.23 -12.88 -3.46
N PHE A 558 -7.56 -12.69 -4.59
CA PHE A 558 -7.53 -13.72 -5.64
C PHE A 558 -6.86 -15.01 -5.17
N HIS A 559 -5.78 -14.91 -4.40
CA HIS A 559 -5.07 -16.07 -3.88
C HIS A 559 -5.96 -16.89 -2.94
N GLU A 560 -6.68 -16.24 -2.02
CA GLU A 560 -7.60 -16.92 -1.10
C GLU A 560 -8.73 -17.62 -1.83
N LEU A 561 -9.34 -16.95 -2.82
CA LEU A 561 -10.36 -17.55 -3.67
C LEU A 561 -9.84 -18.78 -4.43
N LEU A 562 -8.59 -18.73 -4.90
CA LEU A 562 -7.98 -19.86 -5.62
C LEU A 562 -7.54 -21.00 -4.71
N ALA A 563 -7.14 -20.71 -3.47
CA ALA A 563 -6.70 -21.72 -2.50
C ALA A 563 -7.83 -22.71 -2.12
N PHE A 564 -9.09 -22.30 -2.23
CA PHE A 564 -10.25 -23.14 -1.89
C PHE A 564 -10.58 -24.21 -2.94
N GLN A 565 -10.13 -24.05 -4.19
CA GLN A 565 -10.47 -24.98 -5.28
C GLN A 565 -9.37 -26.02 -5.49
N LEU A 566 -9.75 -27.30 -5.55
CA LEU A 566 -8.87 -28.36 -6.04
C LEU A 566 -8.72 -28.19 -7.57
N ALA A 567 -7.61 -27.59 -8.00
CA ALA A 567 -7.30 -27.40 -9.41
C ALA A 567 -7.42 -28.71 -10.23
N ASP A 568 -7.85 -28.59 -11.49
CA ASP A 568 -7.74 -29.61 -12.55
C ASP A 568 -8.60 -30.89 -12.47
N ARG A 569 -9.75 -30.90 -11.76
CA ARG A 569 -10.69 -32.05 -11.83
C ARG A 569 -11.68 -32.03 -13.01
N ARG A 570 -11.80 -30.94 -13.75
CA ARG A 570 -12.81 -30.80 -14.84
C ARG A 570 -12.13 -30.68 -16.20
N ARG A 571 -12.63 -31.42 -17.20
CA ARG A 571 -12.20 -31.27 -18.60
C ARG A 571 -12.45 -29.82 -19.04
N HIS A 572 -11.43 -29.22 -19.66
CA HIS A 572 -11.57 -27.90 -20.27
C HIS A 572 -12.60 -27.97 -21.40
N SER A 573 -13.52 -27.01 -21.43
CA SER A 573 -14.39 -26.82 -22.59
C SER A 573 -13.52 -26.41 -23.78
N GLU A 574 -13.65 -27.13 -24.89
CA GLU A 574 -13.06 -26.69 -26.15
C GLU A 574 -13.79 -25.42 -26.59
N ARG A 575 -13.03 -24.32 -26.72
CA ARG A 575 -13.56 -23.09 -27.31
C ARG A 575 -13.85 -23.33 -28.79
N GLU A 576 -14.89 -22.69 -29.30
CA GLU A 576 -15.17 -22.70 -30.73
C GLU A 576 -13.98 -22.09 -31.50
N ALA A 577 -13.56 -22.79 -32.56
CA ALA A 577 -12.48 -22.30 -33.43
C ALA A 577 -12.97 -21.06 -34.19
N GLN A 578 -12.40 -19.90 -33.89
CA GLN A 578 -12.68 -18.69 -34.66
C GLN A 578 -12.12 -18.81 -36.07
N LYS A 579 -12.94 -18.54 -37.08
CA LYS A 579 -12.44 -18.29 -38.43
C LYS A 579 -11.74 -16.92 -38.42
N PRO A 580 -10.48 -16.81 -38.88
CA PRO A 580 -9.81 -15.52 -38.98
C PRO A 580 -10.51 -14.68 -40.04
N THR A 581 -11.37 -13.77 -39.60
CA THR A 581 -11.95 -12.71 -40.44
C THR A 581 -11.16 -11.44 -40.21
N SER A 582 -10.28 -11.09 -41.15
CA SER A 582 -9.62 -9.78 -41.16
C SER A 582 -10.65 -8.72 -41.54
N VAL A 583 -11.10 -7.94 -40.56
CA VAL A 583 -11.85 -6.72 -40.81
C VAL A 583 -10.91 -5.55 -40.54
N ASP A 584 -10.89 -4.56 -41.45
CA ASP A 584 -10.15 -3.31 -41.26
C ASP A 584 -10.79 -2.51 -40.12
N THR A 585 -10.35 -2.80 -38.90
CA THR A 585 -10.67 -2.00 -37.71
C THR A 585 -9.66 -0.88 -37.53
N ILE A 586 -10.01 0.18 -36.79
CA ILE A 586 -9.03 1.23 -36.44
C ILE A 586 -7.76 0.59 -35.85
N GLY A 587 -6.64 0.85 -36.52
CA GLY A 587 -5.31 0.53 -36.06
C GLY A 587 -4.87 1.51 -34.97
N ILE A 588 -3.74 1.20 -34.33
CA ILE A 588 -3.07 2.14 -33.43
C ILE A 588 -2.72 3.39 -34.24
N ALA A 589 -2.88 4.58 -33.65
CA ALA A 589 -2.58 5.82 -34.36
C ALA A 589 -1.11 5.82 -34.82
N ASN A 590 -0.85 6.20 -36.08
CA ASN A 590 0.50 6.21 -36.64
C ASN A 590 1.47 7.06 -35.80
N SER A 591 0.98 8.17 -35.26
CA SER A 591 1.72 9.02 -34.33
C SER A 591 2.09 8.28 -33.03
N ALA A 592 1.18 7.46 -32.50
CA ALA A 592 1.40 6.72 -31.27
C ALA A 592 2.36 5.56 -31.51
N ILE A 593 2.14 4.75 -32.56
CA ILE A 593 2.99 3.59 -32.84
C ILE A 593 4.43 3.98 -33.21
N SER A 594 4.62 5.10 -33.94
CA SER A 594 5.96 5.63 -34.21
C SER A 594 6.68 5.95 -32.91
N VAL A 595 6.02 6.68 -32.00
CA VAL A 595 6.63 7.01 -30.69
C VAL A 595 6.90 5.74 -29.89
N LEU A 596 5.97 4.79 -29.82
CA LEU A 596 6.17 3.54 -29.07
C LEU A 596 7.32 2.69 -29.61
N ASN A 597 7.54 2.68 -30.93
CA ASN A 597 8.64 1.96 -31.56
C ASN A 597 9.99 2.68 -31.37
N ASP A 598 9.99 4.01 -31.39
CA ASP A 598 11.20 4.83 -31.22
C ASP A 598 11.58 5.02 -29.74
N SER A 599 10.64 4.78 -28.82
CA SER A 599 10.85 4.93 -27.38
C SER A 599 11.62 3.76 -26.79
N GLU A 600 12.67 4.07 -26.04
CA GLU A 600 13.46 3.06 -25.36
C GLU A 600 12.84 2.70 -23.99
N LEU A 601 11.80 1.88 -24.02
CA LEU A 601 11.06 1.42 -22.84
C LEU A 601 11.72 0.21 -22.16
N SER A 602 11.32 -0.06 -20.92
CA SER A 602 11.84 -1.15 -20.10
C SER A 602 11.69 -2.52 -20.79
N ILE A 603 12.73 -3.34 -20.68
CA ILE A 603 12.73 -4.67 -21.31
C ILE A 603 11.82 -5.60 -20.52
N SER A 604 10.83 -6.21 -21.17
CA SER A 604 9.96 -7.20 -20.54
C SER A 604 10.57 -8.60 -20.59
N GLU A 605 10.41 -9.38 -19.52
CA GLU A 605 10.86 -10.78 -19.46
C GLU A 605 10.18 -11.64 -20.54
N ASP A 606 10.98 -12.33 -21.36
CA ASP A 606 10.53 -13.57 -22.01
C ASP A 606 10.68 -14.73 -21.01
N GLN A 607 9.86 -15.78 -21.14
CA GLN A 607 9.92 -16.94 -20.25
C GLN A 607 11.32 -17.60 -20.29
N GLY A 608 12.11 -17.43 -19.22
CA GLY A 608 13.38 -18.15 -19.00
C GLY A 608 14.66 -17.32 -18.91
N SER A 609 14.63 -15.98 -19.05
CA SER A 609 15.82 -15.13 -18.93
C SER A 609 15.95 -14.50 -17.53
N SER A 610 17.09 -14.70 -16.86
CA SER A 610 17.48 -13.96 -15.65
C SER A 610 18.00 -12.57 -16.06
N LEU A 611 17.10 -11.61 -16.25
CA LEU A 611 17.45 -10.24 -16.61
C LEU A 611 17.86 -9.44 -15.37
N ILE A 612 18.85 -8.56 -15.53
CA ILE A 612 19.28 -7.62 -14.48
C ILE A 612 18.92 -6.20 -14.92
N HIS A 613 18.03 -5.55 -14.17
CA HIS A 613 17.47 -4.25 -14.54
C HIS A 613 18.30 -3.08 -14.00
N MET A 614 19.08 -2.43 -14.87
CA MET A 614 19.68 -1.11 -14.64
C MET A 614 19.01 0.00 -15.48
N ASP A 615 17.86 -0.30 -16.10
CA ASP A 615 17.15 0.52 -17.09
C ASP A 615 15.86 1.18 -16.57
N VAL A 616 15.56 1.04 -15.27
CA VAL A 616 14.30 1.51 -14.65
C VAL A 616 14.50 2.55 -13.54
N ASP A 617 13.57 3.51 -13.44
CA ASP A 617 13.56 4.56 -12.41
C ASP A 617 12.94 4.07 -11.09
N GLN A 618 13.49 2.98 -10.55
CA GLN A 618 13.04 2.35 -9.29
C GLN A 618 14.23 2.10 -8.35
N SER A 619 13.92 1.88 -7.07
CA SER A 619 14.91 1.55 -6.05
C SER A 619 14.58 0.19 -5.46
N PHE A 620 15.52 -0.73 -5.57
CA PHE A 620 15.49 -2.08 -5.00
C PHE A 620 16.36 -2.17 -3.74
N LEU A 621 16.58 -1.04 -3.07
CA LEU A 621 17.30 -0.98 -1.81
C LEU A 621 16.44 -1.48 -0.64
N HIS A 622 17.10 -1.77 0.48
CA HIS A 622 16.45 -2.27 1.68
C HIS A 622 15.36 -1.32 2.20
N VAL A 623 14.19 -1.85 2.56
CA VAL A 623 13.11 -1.07 3.17
C VAL A 623 13.28 -1.08 4.70
N PRO A 624 13.58 0.06 5.35
CA PRO A 624 13.90 0.08 6.76
C PRO A 624 12.66 -0.14 7.66
N PRO A 625 12.84 -0.62 8.91
CA PRO A 625 11.71 -0.93 9.81
C PRO A 625 10.70 0.21 9.99
N PRO A 626 11.08 1.49 10.18
CA PRO A 626 10.10 2.58 10.30
C PRO A 626 9.17 2.73 9.09
N VAL A 627 9.65 2.40 7.90
CA VAL A 627 8.86 2.39 6.67
C VAL A 627 7.89 1.22 6.65
N LYS A 628 8.36 0.01 7.01
CA LYS A 628 7.50 -1.18 7.14
C LYS A 628 6.40 -0.94 8.18
N ALA A 629 6.73 -0.31 9.30
CA ALA A 629 5.78 0.08 10.35
C ALA A 629 4.70 1.03 9.81
N ALA A 630 5.10 2.09 9.11
CA ALA A 630 4.19 3.08 8.56
C ALA A 630 3.26 2.49 7.48
N ILE A 631 3.79 1.62 6.61
CA ILE A 631 2.99 0.88 5.63
C ILE A 631 1.97 0.00 6.36
N PHE A 632 2.40 -0.88 7.27
CA PHE A 632 1.50 -1.79 7.96
C PHE A 632 0.40 -1.05 8.74
N GLU A 633 0.78 -0.04 9.52
CA GLU A 633 -0.15 0.75 10.32
C GLU A 633 -1.21 1.42 9.47
N SER A 634 -0.83 1.95 8.30
CA SER A 634 -1.77 2.64 7.42
C SER A 634 -2.94 1.73 7.03
N PHE A 635 -2.67 0.44 6.76
CA PHE A 635 -3.70 -0.55 6.42
C PHE A 635 -4.42 -1.11 7.66
N ALA A 636 -3.74 -1.19 8.80
CA ALA A 636 -4.30 -1.71 10.05
C ALA A 636 -5.33 -0.77 10.69
N ARG A 637 -5.15 0.55 10.55
CA ARG A 637 -6.05 1.56 11.12
C ARG A 637 -7.45 1.52 10.51
N GLN A 638 -8.40 2.06 11.27
CA GLN A 638 -9.79 2.28 10.86
C GLN A 638 -10.22 3.71 11.18
N ASN A 639 -11.22 4.22 10.44
CA ASN A 639 -11.88 5.49 10.71
C ASN A 639 -10.91 6.69 10.84
N MET A 640 -9.96 6.79 9.91
CA MET A 640 -8.96 7.86 9.91
C MET A 640 -9.65 9.22 9.65
N SER A 641 -9.35 10.21 10.48
CA SER A 641 -9.88 11.56 10.31
C SER A 641 -9.23 12.27 9.11
N GLU A 642 -9.92 13.26 8.53
CA GLU A 642 -9.34 14.09 7.46
C GLU A 642 -8.02 14.73 7.88
N ALA A 643 -7.91 15.14 9.15
CA ALA A 643 -6.68 15.70 9.70
C ALA A 643 -5.53 14.68 9.72
N GLU A 644 -5.78 13.38 9.88
CA GLU A 644 -4.74 12.34 9.77
C GLU A 644 -4.33 12.06 8.33
N LEU A 645 -5.20 12.36 7.37
CA LEU A 645 -4.99 12.13 5.95
C LEU A 645 -4.44 13.35 5.20
N ASP A 646 -4.58 14.56 5.78
CA ASP A 646 -4.07 15.79 5.18
C ASP A 646 -2.54 15.85 5.24
N VAL A 647 -1.92 15.57 4.11
CA VAL A 647 -0.47 15.62 3.87
C VAL A 647 0.04 17.04 3.58
N GLY A 648 -0.83 18.00 3.28
CA GLY A 648 -0.46 19.32 2.77
C GLY A 648 0.52 20.10 3.65
N PRO A 649 0.28 20.22 4.97
CA PRO A 649 1.22 20.87 5.88
C PRO A 649 2.60 20.21 5.87
N SER A 650 2.65 18.87 5.87
CA SER A 650 3.90 18.11 5.87
C SER A 650 4.67 18.26 4.56
N ILE A 651 3.98 18.32 3.41
CA ILE A 651 4.62 18.57 2.11
C ILE A 651 5.18 19.98 2.04
N ARG A 652 4.41 21.01 2.44
CA ARG A 652 4.88 22.41 2.46
C ARG A 652 6.13 22.57 3.30
N GLN A 653 6.12 22.01 4.50
CA GLN A 653 7.29 22.00 5.37
C GLN A 653 8.46 21.27 4.74
N HIS A 654 8.21 20.11 4.13
CA HIS A 654 9.23 19.33 3.44
C HIS A 654 9.94 20.16 2.36
N ILE A 655 9.19 20.72 1.41
CA ILE A 655 9.77 21.46 0.29
C ILE A 655 10.46 22.76 0.72
N GLN A 656 9.95 23.42 1.78
CA GLN A 656 10.58 24.59 2.37
C GLN A 656 11.90 24.22 3.04
N SER A 657 11.96 23.11 3.78
CA SER A 657 13.16 22.69 4.51
C SER A 657 14.26 22.15 3.61
N GLU A 658 13.90 21.52 2.49
CA GLU A 658 14.85 20.79 1.65
C GLU A 658 15.31 21.57 0.42
N TYR A 659 14.46 22.45 -0.10
CA TYR A 659 14.73 23.20 -1.33
C TYR A 659 14.56 24.71 -1.15
N GLY A 660 14.12 25.18 0.02
CA GLY A 660 13.76 26.59 0.22
C GLY A 660 12.59 27.04 -0.67
N PHE A 661 11.76 26.14 -1.20
CA PHE A 661 10.71 26.56 -2.13
C PHE A 661 9.62 27.33 -1.38
N PRO A 662 9.31 28.58 -1.78
CA PRO A 662 8.37 29.42 -1.05
C PRO A 662 6.95 28.86 -1.16
N THR A 663 6.23 28.83 -0.04
CA THR A 663 4.80 28.51 -0.02
C THR A 663 4.05 29.53 0.82
N ASP A 664 2.92 30.00 0.31
CA ASP A 664 2.00 30.89 1.00
C ASP A 664 0.56 30.35 0.99
N SER A 665 -0.41 31.16 1.42
CA SER A 665 -1.83 30.81 1.43
C SER A 665 -2.46 30.66 0.03
N SER A 666 -1.82 31.19 -1.01
CA SER A 666 -2.27 31.10 -2.41
C SER A 666 -1.65 29.93 -3.17
N THR A 667 -0.62 29.30 -2.59
CA THR A 667 0.04 28.13 -3.16
C THR A 667 -0.90 26.93 -3.15
N GLU A 668 -1.03 26.26 -4.29
CA GLU A 668 -1.86 25.06 -4.43
C GLU A 668 -1.03 23.78 -4.49
N LEU A 669 -1.53 22.72 -3.85
CA LEU A 669 -0.93 21.39 -3.85
C LEU A 669 -1.86 20.37 -4.49
N ILE A 670 -1.32 19.61 -5.42
CA ILE A 670 -2.01 18.52 -6.10
C ILE A 670 -1.23 17.23 -5.89
N TYR A 671 -1.93 16.12 -5.65
CA TYR A 671 -1.33 14.81 -5.42
C TYR A 671 -1.83 13.78 -6.41
N ALA A 672 -0.94 12.89 -6.86
CA ALA A 672 -1.25 11.75 -7.70
C ALA A 672 -0.55 10.49 -7.22
N ASN A 673 -1.02 9.33 -7.68
CA ASN A 673 -0.33 8.06 -7.49
C ASN A 673 1.08 8.09 -8.10
N SER A 674 1.31 8.83 -9.18
CA SER A 674 2.62 8.89 -9.85
C SER A 674 2.99 10.33 -10.20
N TRP A 675 4.25 10.71 -9.97
CA TRP A 675 4.76 12.01 -10.43
C TRP A 675 4.77 12.10 -11.98
N LEU A 676 4.90 10.97 -12.68
CA LEU A 676 4.80 10.93 -14.15
C LEU A 676 3.38 11.31 -14.62
N SER A 677 2.33 10.87 -13.92
CA SER A 677 0.96 11.27 -14.25
C SER A 677 0.73 12.78 -14.07
N LEU A 678 1.36 13.39 -13.06
CA LEU A 678 1.35 14.85 -12.85
C LEU A 678 2.10 15.58 -13.96
N PHE A 679 3.29 15.08 -14.32
CA PHE A 679 4.08 15.59 -15.43
C PHE A 679 3.28 15.57 -16.73
N ASN A 680 2.61 14.45 -17.03
CA ASN A 680 1.81 14.31 -18.24
C ASN A 680 0.64 15.31 -18.28
N LYS A 681 0.02 15.63 -17.14
CA LYS A 681 -0.99 16.69 -17.09
C LYS A 681 -0.37 18.09 -17.31
N LEU A 682 0.84 18.37 -16.81
CA LEU A 682 1.57 19.61 -17.15
C LEU A 682 1.88 19.72 -18.64
N VAL A 683 2.21 18.61 -19.30
CA VAL A 683 2.38 18.57 -20.77
C VAL A 683 1.08 18.96 -21.48
N LEU A 684 -0.08 18.50 -21.00
CA LEU A 684 -1.37 18.90 -21.57
C LEU A 684 -1.67 20.38 -21.39
N CYS A 685 -1.30 20.96 -20.24
CA CYS A 685 -1.39 22.41 -20.02
C CYS A 685 -0.50 23.17 -21.02
N CYS A 686 0.73 22.69 -21.26
CA CYS A 686 1.62 23.26 -22.28
C CYS A 686 0.99 23.25 -23.68
N ILE A 687 0.38 22.13 -24.06
CA ILE A 687 -0.34 22.00 -25.34
C ILE A 687 -1.53 22.96 -25.43
N GLN A 688 -2.33 23.08 -24.36
CA GLN A 688 -3.51 23.95 -24.35
C GLN A 688 -3.15 25.42 -24.52
N GLU A 689 -2.00 25.85 -24.01
CA GLU A 689 -1.51 27.21 -24.18
C GLU A 689 -0.83 27.45 -25.55
N GLY A 690 -0.63 26.40 -26.36
CA GLY A 690 0.16 26.46 -27.59
C GLY A 690 1.65 26.68 -27.32
N GLY A 691 2.14 26.20 -26.17
CA GLY A 691 3.52 26.33 -25.71
C GLY A 691 4.49 25.35 -26.36
N THR A 692 5.78 25.62 -26.16
CA THR A 692 6.87 24.73 -26.58
C THR A 692 7.63 24.23 -25.35
N LEU A 693 7.65 22.92 -25.14
CA LEU A 693 8.31 22.27 -24.02
C LEU A 693 9.80 22.06 -24.33
N CYS A 694 10.65 22.78 -23.62
CA CYS A 694 12.10 22.81 -23.77
C CYS A 694 12.75 21.83 -22.79
N PHE A 695 13.41 20.81 -23.32
CA PHE A 695 14.18 19.84 -22.53
C PHE A 695 15.68 20.02 -22.74
N PRO A 696 16.49 20.11 -21.68
CA PRO A 696 17.94 19.94 -21.78
C PRO A 696 18.29 18.57 -22.38
N ALA A 697 19.25 18.51 -23.30
CA ALA A 697 19.89 17.26 -23.68
C ALA A 697 20.51 16.62 -22.42
N GLY A 698 20.18 15.36 -22.13
CA GLY A 698 20.41 14.79 -20.79
C GLY A 698 19.21 14.89 -19.85
N SER A 699 17.98 14.97 -20.37
CA SER A 699 16.76 14.80 -19.58
C SER A 699 16.32 13.34 -19.54
N ASN A 700 15.39 13.00 -18.64
CA ASN A 700 14.81 11.66 -18.56
C ASN A 700 14.11 11.28 -19.89
N GLY A 701 14.52 10.17 -20.50
CA GLY A 701 14.03 9.73 -21.81
C GLY A 701 12.54 9.36 -21.82
N ASN A 702 12.00 8.90 -20.69
CA ASN A 702 10.58 8.56 -20.59
C ASN A 702 9.71 9.82 -20.64
N TYR A 703 10.16 10.95 -20.07
CA TYR A 703 9.42 12.21 -20.14
C TYR A 703 9.39 12.80 -21.53
N ILE A 704 10.51 12.72 -22.26
CA ILE A 704 10.57 13.16 -23.66
C ILE A 704 9.61 12.29 -24.50
N SER A 705 9.66 10.98 -24.30
CA SER A 705 8.81 10.01 -25.01
C SER A 705 7.32 10.21 -24.70
N ALA A 706 6.97 10.43 -23.43
CA ALA A 706 5.61 10.76 -23.02
C ALA A 706 5.13 12.08 -23.64
N ALA A 707 5.96 13.12 -23.63
CA ALA A 707 5.61 14.41 -24.25
C ALA A 707 5.40 14.27 -25.78
N LYS A 708 6.23 13.47 -26.47
CA LYS A 708 6.04 13.14 -27.89
C LYS A 708 4.74 12.34 -28.12
N PHE A 709 4.46 11.35 -27.27
CA PHE A 709 3.24 10.55 -27.33
C PHE A 709 1.99 11.43 -27.17
N LEU A 710 2.05 12.41 -26.27
CA LEU A 710 1.01 13.42 -26.05
C LEU A 710 0.97 14.52 -27.12
N LYS A 711 1.89 14.50 -28.09
CA LYS A 711 2.01 15.43 -29.23
C LYS A 711 2.32 16.87 -28.81
N ALA A 712 3.11 17.03 -27.74
CA ALA A 712 3.61 18.34 -27.37
C ALA A 712 4.64 18.84 -28.39
N ASN A 713 4.66 20.15 -28.64
CA ASN A 713 5.75 20.77 -29.35
C ASN A 713 6.99 20.79 -28.45
N ILE A 714 8.10 20.20 -28.90
CA ILE A 714 9.30 20.01 -28.09
C ILE A 714 10.50 20.71 -28.72
N ALA A 715 11.27 21.42 -27.91
CA ALA A 715 12.59 21.94 -28.27
C ALA A 715 13.66 21.28 -27.40
N THR A 716 14.78 20.88 -28.01
CA THR A 716 15.93 20.36 -27.25
C THR A 716 16.93 21.48 -27.00
N VAL A 717 17.32 21.67 -25.75
CA VAL A 717 18.35 22.63 -25.34
C VAL A 717 19.70 21.92 -25.31
N PRO A 718 20.65 22.27 -26.19
CA PRO A 718 21.92 21.57 -26.26
C PRO A 718 22.74 21.79 -24.99
N THR A 719 23.32 20.71 -24.47
CA THR A 719 24.21 20.72 -23.29
C THR A 719 25.61 20.27 -23.70
N GLN A 720 26.62 20.64 -22.91
CA GLN A 720 28.02 20.40 -23.26
C GLN A 720 28.73 19.53 -22.23
N SER A 721 29.60 18.64 -22.70
CA SER A 721 30.39 17.75 -21.83
C SER A 721 31.29 18.52 -20.85
N ALA A 722 31.79 19.70 -21.22
CA ALA A 722 32.64 20.53 -20.36
C ALA A 722 31.91 21.02 -19.09
N GLU A 723 30.58 21.15 -19.17
CA GLU A 723 29.71 21.54 -18.06
C GLU A 723 28.99 20.32 -17.46
N GLY A 724 29.47 19.10 -17.76
CA GLY A 724 28.83 17.86 -17.32
C GLY A 724 27.43 17.63 -17.87
N PHE A 725 27.12 18.21 -19.03
CA PHE A 725 25.78 18.22 -19.64
C PHE A 725 24.70 18.92 -18.82
N LYS A 726 25.09 19.84 -17.93
CA LYS A 726 24.15 20.72 -17.23
C LYS A 726 23.49 21.72 -18.18
N LEU A 727 22.27 22.14 -17.86
CA LEU A 727 21.65 23.31 -18.45
C LEU A 727 22.38 24.57 -17.98
N THR A 728 22.65 25.50 -18.89
CA THR A 728 23.33 26.77 -18.58
C THR A 728 22.51 27.98 -19.03
N GLU A 729 22.74 29.14 -18.42
CA GLU A 729 22.11 30.43 -18.79
C GLU A 729 22.23 30.72 -20.29
N LYS A 730 23.41 30.49 -20.86
CA LYS A 730 23.69 30.72 -22.27
C LYS A 730 22.85 29.81 -23.15
N SER A 731 22.92 28.49 -22.92
CA SER A 731 22.22 27.49 -23.73
C SER A 731 20.70 27.67 -23.71
N ILE A 732 20.12 28.00 -22.54
CA ILE A 732 18.68 28.18 -22.45
C ILE A 732 18.25 29.47 -23.13
N SER A 733 18.98 30.59 -22.94
CA SER A 733 18.62 31.87 -23.57
C SER A 733 18.58 31.77 -25.09
N GLU A 734 19.57 31.12 -25.71
CA GLU A 734 19.64 30.91 -27.16
C GLU A 734 18.40 30.18 -27.71
N VAL A 735 17.88 29.17 -26.98
CA VAL A 735 16.67 28.45 -27.39
C VAL A 735 15.41 29.28 -27.11
N LEU A 736 15.34 29.94 -25.96
CA LEU A 736 14.19 30.75 -25.55
C LEU A 736 13.91 31.93 -26.49
N GLU A 737 14.93 32.47 -27.17
CA GLU A 737 14.78 33.48 -28.22
C GLU A 737 13.99 32.97 -29.44
N THR A 738 13.99 31.66 -29.68
CA THR A 738 13.42 31.05 -30.90
C THR A 738 12.03 30.44 -30.71
N VAL A 739 11.59 30.27 -29.46
CA VAL A 739 10.33 29.57 -29.13
C VAL A 739 9.27 30.54 -28.62
N LYS A 740 8.00 30.21 -28.87
CA LYS A 740 6.85 30.95 -28.35
C LYS A 740 6.29 30.24 -27.12
N GLN A 741 5.91 31.02 -26.11
CA GLN A 741 5.37 30.55 -24.84
C GLN A 741 6.19 29.37 -24.26
N PRO A 742 7.48 29.62 -23.93
CA PRO A 742 8.37 28.56 -23.51
C PRO A 742 7.92 27.91 -22.21
N TRP A 743 7.92 26.58 -22.20
CA TRP A 743 7.89 25.77 -20.99
C TRP A 743 9.25 25.13 -20.82
N VAL A 744 9.88 25.21 -19.64
CA VAL A 744 11.24 24.71 -19.42
C VAL A 744 11.23 23.62 -18.36
N TYR A 745 11.70 22.43 -18.72
CA TYR A 745 11.87 21.33 -17.78
C TYR A 745 13.28 21.35 -17.16
N ILE A 746 13.35 21.27 -15.84
CA ILE A 746 14.60 21.22 -15.09
C ILE A 746 14.52 20.09 -14.06
N CYS A 747 15.32 19.04 -14.24
CA CYS A 747 15.50 17.98 -13.23
C CYS A 747 16.56 18.42 -12.22
N GLY A 748 16.17 18.70 -10.97
CA GLY A 748 17.12 19.10 -9.94
C GLY A 748 16.54 19.13 -8.52
N PRO A 749 17.38 19.18 -7.48
CA PRO A 749 18.83 19.44 -7.53
C PRO A 749 19.67 18.35 -8.19
N THR A 750 19.26 17.10 -8.07
CA THR A 750 19.90 15.95 -8.72
C THR A 750 19.40 15.77 -10.15
N ILE A 751 20.32 15.74 -11.11
CA ILE A 751 20.03 15.59 -12.54
C ILE A 751 19.91 14.11 -12.89
N CYS A 752 18.79 13.69 -13.48
CA CYS A 752 18.65 12.38 -14.12
C CYS A 752 18.79 12.55 -15.64
N PRO A 753 19.74 11.87 -16.31
CA PRO A 753 20.48 10.68 -15.87
C PRO A 753 21.91 10.87 -15.33
N THR A 754 22.47 12.09 -15.34
CA THR A 754 23.92 12.27 -15.08
C THR A 754 24.34 12.08 -13.63
N GLY A 755 23.41 12.22 -12.68
CA GLY A 755 23.68 12.18 -11.24
C GLY A 755 24.46 13.38 -10.72
N LEU A 756 24.63 14.43 -11.54
CA LEU A 756 25.28 15.68 -11.12
C LEU A 756 24.30 16.60 -10.39
N LEU A 757 24.84 17.56 -9.64
CA LEU A 757 24.07 18.51 -8.83
C LEU A 757 24.13 19.93 -9.41
N TYR A 758 22.97 20.59 -9.48
CA TYR A 758 22.91 22.03 -9.66
C TYR A 758 23.20 22.76 -8.35
N SER A 759 24.05 23.77 -8.39
CA SER A 759 24.26 24.73 -7.30
C SER A 759 23.20 25.84 -7.28
N ASN A 760 23.08 26.55 -6.15
CA ASN A 760 22.19 27.72 -6.04
C ASN A 760 22.47 28.80 -7.09
N HIS A 761 23.74 29.05 -7.38
CA HIS A 761 24.14 30.06 -8.36
C HIS A 761 23.80 29.65 -9.80
N GLU A 762 23.93 28.35 -10.14
CA GLU A 762 23.52 27.84 -11.45
C GLU A 762 22.00 27.98 -11.65
N ILE A 763 21.19 27.51 -10.68
CA ILE A 763 19.73 27.56 -10.81
C ILE A 763 19.20 29.00 -10.79
N GLU A 764 19.80 29.91 -10.00
CA GLU A 764 19.45 31.34 -10.01
C GLU A 764 19.62 31.95 -11.42
N LYS A 765 20.73 31.66 -12.09
CA LYS A 765 20.99 32.16 -13.45
C LYS A 765 20.05 31.57 -14.50
N ILE A 766 19.76 30.28 -14.40
CA ILE A 766 18.82 29.60 -15.31
C ILE A 766 17.41 30.19 -15.14
N LEU A 767 16.94 30.36 -13.90
CA LEU A 767 15.63 30.95 -13.63
C LEU A 767 15.54 32.41 -14.07
N SER A 768 16.62 33.19 -13.88
CA SER A 768 16.72 34.57 -14.37
C SER A 768 16.64 34.63 -15.90
N ALA A 769 17.25 33.68 -16.61
CA ALA A 769 17.08 33.59 -18.07
C ALA A 769 15.64 33.24 -18.46
N CYS A 770 15.02 32.26 -17.79
CA CYS A 770 13.64 31.87 -18.03
C CYS A 770 12.65 33.02 -17.81
N GLU A 771 12.87 33.84 -16.78
CA GLU A 771 12.06 35.00 -16.47
C GLU A 771 12.08 36.06 -17.59
N LYS A 772 13.25 36.35 -18.15
CA LYS A 772 13.38 37.34 -19.25
C LYS A 772 12.44 37.03 -20.42
N PHE A 773 12.19 35.75 -20.69
CA PHE A 773 11.32 35.28 -21.77
C PHE A 773 9.90 34.89 -21.31
N GLY A 774 9.57 35.10 -20.02
CA GLY A 774 8.24 34.81 -19.49
C GLY A 774 7.90 33.32 -19.48
N ALA A 775 8.92 32.45 -19.31
CA ALA A 775 8.76 31.01 -19.39
C ALA A 775 8.00 30.41 -18.21
N ARG A 776 7.36 29.26 -18.44
CA ARG A 776 6.79 28.41 -17.38
C ARG A 776 7.79 27.32 -17.03
N VAL A 777 8.30 27.32 -15.81
CA VAL A 777 9.38 26.42 -15.41
C VAL A 777 8.82 25.27 -14.57
N ILE A 778 9.09 24.04 -14.99
CA ILE A 778 8.83 22.82 -14.23
C ILE A 778 10.14 22.40 -13.58
N ILE A 779 10.24 22.56 -12.26
CA ILE A 779 11.36 22.03 -11.47
C ILE A 779 10.96 20.66 -10.96
N ASP A 780 11.60 19.60 -11.44
CA ASP A 780 11.36 18.22 -11.00
C ASP A 780 12.41 17.77 -9.97
N THR A 781 11.94 17.55 -8.75
CA THR A 781 12.73 17.09 -7.60
C THR A 781 12.62 15.57 -7.37
N SER A 782 11.89 14.83 -8.19
CA SER A 782 11.54 13.41 -7.99
C SER A 782 12.75 12.47 -7.92
N PHE A 783 13.89 12.88 -8.48
CA PHE A 783 15.14 12.12 -8.48
C PHE A 783 16.14 12.54 -7.38
N SER A 784 15.73 13.43 -6.48
CA SER A 784 16.59 13.99 -5.42
C SER A 784 16.28 13.41 -4.04
N GLY A 785 17.16 13.65 -3.07
CA GLY A 785 17.05 13.21 -1.67
C GLY A 785 18.01 12.09 -1.26
N LEU A 786 18.90 11.66 -2.16
CA LEU A 786 19.96 10.67 -1.93
C LEU A 786 21.31 11.18 -2.48
N GLU A 787 21.70 12.37 -2.06
CA GLU A 787 22.95 13.04 -2.44
C GLU A 787 24.13 12.55 -1.57
N PHE A 788 25.23 12.06 -2.17
CA PHE A 788 26.41 11.51 -1.45
C PHE A 788 27.73 12.25 -1.72
N GLY A 789 27.77 13.12 -2.72
CA GLY A 789 28.87 14.05 -3.03
C GLY A 789 28.53 15.48 -2.64
N SER A 790 27.81 15.68 -1.53
CA SER A 790 27.27 16.98 -1.10
C SER A 790 28.24 17.85 -0.30
N ASP A 791 29.47 17.40 -0.07
CA ASP A 791 30.47 18.14 0.71
C ASP A 791 30.74 19.51 0.07
N GLY A 792 30.33 20.58 0.74
CA GLY A 792 30.44 21.96 0.24
C GLY A 792 29.38 22.40 -0.78
N TRP A 793 28.39 21.56 -1.13
CA TRP A 793 27.31 21.91 -2.06
C TRP A 793 26.33 22.95 -1.47
N GLY A 794 26.10 22.91 -0.16
CA GLY A 794 25.30 23.91 0.56
C GLY A 794 23.78 23.81 0.40
N GLY A 795 23.28 22.85 -0.38
CA GLY A 795 21.85 22.64 -0.60
C GLY A 795 21.22 23.63 -1.58
N TRP A 796 19.94 23.44 -1.89
CA TRP A 796 19.13 24.42 -2.62
C TRP A 796 18.38 25.35 -1.66
N ASP A 797 18.38 26.64 -1.98
CA ASP A 797 17.54 27.66 -1.36
C ASP A 797 16.86 28.51 -2.44
N LEU A 798 15.75 27.98 -2.97
CA LEU A 798 15.00 28.60 -4.03
C LEU A 798 14.24 29.86 -3.57
N ALA A 799 14.06 30.10 -2.27
CA ALA A 799 13.37 31.28 -1.78
C ALA A 799 14.15 32.55 -2.15
N ASN A 800 15.47 32.51 -2.00
CA ASN A 800 16.33 33.63 -2.37
C ASN A 800 16.34 33.88 -3.89
N SER A 801 16.39 32.83 -4.71
CA SER A 801 16.33 32.98 -6.16
C SER A 801 14.96 33.49 -6.63
N LEU A 802 13.86 32.91 -6.15
CA LEU A 802 12.50 33.26 -6.58
C LEU A 802 12.03 34.60 -6.03
N SER A 803 12.47 35.03 -4.84
CA SER A 803 12.10 36.34 -4.27
C SER A 803 12.66 37.51 -5.09
N LYS A 804 13.87 37.38 -5.66
CA LYS A 804 14.44 38.36 -6.59
C LYS A 804 13.60 38.47 -7.87
N LEU A 805 13.10 37.33 -8.36
CA LEU A 805 12.31 37.22 -9.59
C LEU A 805 10.83 37.64 -9.40
N ASN A 806 10.29 37.53 -8.18
CA ASN A 806 8.92 37.94 -7.86
C ASN A 806 8.66 39.45 -8.01
N SER A 807 9.72 40.26 -8.18
CA SER A 807 9.66 41.71 -8.41
C SER A 807 9.67 42.12 -9.90
N SER A 808 9.65 41.16 -10.83
CA SER A 808 9.88 41.43 -12.25
C SER A 808 8.64 41.77 -13.08
N SER A 809 8.94 42.30 -14.28
CA SER A 809 8.03 42.91 -15.26
C SER A 809 7.29 41.92 -16.17
N ASN A 810 7.54 40.60 -16.09
CA ASN A 810 6.92 39.63 -16.99
C ASN A 810 5.83 38.78 -16.30
N PRO A 811 4.53 39.07 -16.55
CA PRO A 811 3.43 38.44 -15.82
C PRO A 811 3.22 36.96 -16.17
N THR A 812 3.81 36.45 -17.26
CA THR A 812 3.64 35.05 -17.69
C THR A 812 4.65 34.10 -17.05
N PHE A 813 5.75 34.61 -16.48
CA PHE A 813 6.73 33.78 -15.79
C PHE A 813 6.10 33.11 -14.56
N SER A 814 6.28 31.79 -14.48
CA SER A 814 5.81 31.00 -13.34
C SER A 814 6.68 29.78 -13.13
N VAL A 815 6.71 29.29 -11.89
CA VAL A 815 7.49 28.12 -11.50
C VAL A 815 6.57 27.17 -10.75
N CYS A 816 6.54 25.92 -11.16
CA CYS A 816 5.92 24.84 -10.42
C CYS A 816 6.96 23.80 -10.00
N LEU A 817 6.75 23.20 -8.84
CA LEU A 817 7.61 22.16 -8.30
C LEU A 817 6.90 20.82 -8.44
N LEU A 818 7.45 19.93 -9.27
CA LEU A 818 7.07 18.54 -9.36
C LEU A 818 7.96 17.73 -8.41
N GLY A 819 7.39 16.78 -7.67
CA GLY A 819 8.18 15.92 -6.79
C GLY A 819 7.60 14.54 -6.56
N GLY A 820 8.50 13.63 -6.21
CA GLY A 820 8.23 12.26 -5.79
C GLY A 820 8.93 11.98 -4.47
N LEU A 821 8.29 11.21 -3.58
CA LEU A 821 8.83 10.95 -2.24
C LEU A 821 9.44 9.56 -2.05
N SER A 822 9.32 8.68 -3.05
CA SER A 822 9.66 7.26 -2.92
C SER A 822 11.12 7.02 -2.54
N PHE A 823 12.05 7.68 -3.22
CA PHE A 823 13.49 7.56 -2.94
C PHE A 823 13.86 8.20 -1.60
N LYS A 824 13.26 9.34 -1.30
CA LYS A 824 13.62 10.15 -0.14
C LYS A 824 13.08 9.59 1.19
N LEU A 825 11.96 8.88 1.13
CA LEU A 825 11.34 8.19 2.26
C LEU A 825 11.60 6.68 2.27
N LEU A 826 12.43 6.18 1.33
CA LEU A 826 12.81 4.77 1.24
C LEU A 826 11.60 3.82 1.16
N THR A 827 10.50 4.25 0.51
CA THR A 827 9.23 3.51 0.57
C THR A 827 9.17 2.33 -0.39
N GLY A 828 9.91 2.36 -1.50
CA GLY A 828 10.00 1.30 -2.52
C GLY A 828 8.67 0.98 -3.23
N ALA A 829 7.67 0.49 -2.49
CA ALA A 829 6.34 0.10 -2.94
C ALA A 829 5.31 1.23 -2.96
N LEU A 830 5.47 2.27 -2.14
CA LEU A 830 4.50 3.38 -2.11
C LEU A 830 4.76 4.34 -3.27
N LYS A 831 3.71 4.62 -4.03
CA LYS A 831 3.71 5.54 -5.16
C LYS A 831 2.95 6.80 -4.75
N PHE A 832 3.65 7.93 -4.73
CA PHE A 832 3.11 9.23 -4.33
C PHE A 832 3.88 10.35 -5.03
N GLY A 833 3.19 11.08 -5.90
CA GLY A 833 3.68 12.30 -6.54
C GLY A 833 2.94 13.53 -6.03
N PHE A 834 3.62 14.66 -5.98
CA PHE A 834 3.03 15.95 -5.65
C PHE A 834 3.45 17.03 -6.65
N LEU A 835 2.58 18.02 -6.83
CA LEU A 835 2.80 19.20 -7.66
C LEU A 835 2.40 20.44 -6.86
N VAL A 836 3.28 21.45 -6.86
CA VAL A 836 3.10 22.70 -6.12
C VAL A 836 3.14 23.85 -7.12
N PHE A 837 2.07 24.65 -7.15
CA PHE A 837 2.00 25.87 -7.96
C PHE A 837 2.29 27.09 -7.10
N ASN A 838 3.33 27.85 -7.47
CA ASN A 838 3.68 29.12 -6.80
C ASN A 838 2.70 30.26 -7.15
N ARG A 839 1.89 30.12 -8.22
CA ARG A 839 0.87 31.10 -8.61
C ARG A 839 -0.41 30.39 -9.11
N PRO A 840 -1.61 30.92 -8.79
CA PRO A 840 -2.88 30.27 -9.11
C PRO A 840 -3.22 30.26 -10.61
N ASN A 841 -2.59 31.10 -11.45
CA ASN A 841 -2.99 31.27 -12.86
C ASN A 841 -2.94 29.97 -13.70
N MET A 842 -2.14 28.97 -13.30
CA MET A 842 -2.04 27.68 -13.99
C MET A 842 -2.92 26.58 -13.41
N VAL A 843 -3.49 26.81 -12.24
CA VAL A 843 -4.32 25.84 -11.52
C VAL A 843 -5.59 25.52 -12.30
N ASP A 844 -6.28 26.55 -12.81
CA ASP A 844 -7.54 26.37 -13.52
C ASP A 844 -7.36 25.54 -14.80
N ALA A 845 -6.26 25.77 -15.53
CA ALA A 845 -5.90 24.96 -16.68
C ALA A 845 -5.62 23.50 -16.27
N PHE A 846 -4.92 23.29 -15.16
CA PHE A 846 -4.65 21.94 -14.65
C PHE A 846 -5.94 21.20 -14.26
N HIS A 847 -6.85 21.84 -13.51
CA HIS A 847 -8.14 21.25 -13.12
C HIS A 847 -9.09 21.01 -14.30
N SER A 848 -8.85 21.64 -15.45
CA SER A 848 -9.61 21.36 -16.66
C SER A 848 -9.35 19.95 -17.23
N PHE A 849 -8.29 19.28 -16.78
CA PHE A 849 -7.96 17.89 -17.12
C PHE A 849 -8.32 16.92 -15.97
N PRO A 850 -9.51 16.29 -15.98
CA PRO A 850 -9.86 15.25 -15.01
C PRO A 850 -9.03 13.97 -15.25
N GLY A 851 -9.26 12.96 -14.40
CA GLY A 851 -8.67 11.62 -14.58
C GLY A 851 -7.33 11.38 -13.88
N LEU A 852 -6.86 12.31 -13.03
CA LEU A 852 -5.67 12.07 -12.21
C LEU A 852 -5.97 11.00 -11.15
N SER A 853 -5.26 9.88 -11.22
CA SER A 853 -5.34 8.82 -10.20
C SER A 853 -4.82 9.35 -8.86
N LYS A 854 -5.72 9.48 -7.87
CA LYS A 854 -5.40 10.05 -6.55
C LYS A 854 -4.75 9.01 -5.62
N PRO A 855 -3.83 9.42 -4.74
CA PRO A 855 -3.33 8.58 -3.65
C PRO A 855 -4.46 8.10 -2.75
N HIS A 856 -4.52 6.80 -2.56
CA HIS A 856 -5.35 6.14 -1.56
C HIS A 856 -5.04 6.67 -0.15
N TYR A 857 -6.02 6.69 0.75
CA TYR A 857 -5.82 7.22 2.11
C TYR A 857 -4.70 6.52 2.90
N THR A 858 -4.47 5.21 2.69
CA THR A 858 -3.37 4.51 3.40
C THR A 858 -2.01 5.05 2.98
N VAL A 859 -1.84 5.35 1.68
CA VAL A 859 -0.62 5.97 1.16
C VAL A 859 -0.45 7.36 1.75
N LYS A 860 -1.51 8.19 1.77
CA LYS A 860 -1.46 9.54 2.36
C LYS A 860 -1.03 9.48 3.83
N TYR A 861 -1.62 8.59 4.61
CA TYR A 861 -1.27 8.42 6.01
C TYR A 861 0.19 7.98 6.20
N ALA A 862 0.63 6.95 5.47
CA ALA A 862 2.00 6.44 5.56
C ALA A 862 3.02 7.54 5.19
N ILE A 863 2.77 8.29 4.11
CA ILE A 863 3.61 9.41 3.69
C ILE A 863 3.64 10.51 4.75
N LYS A 864 2.48 10.92 5.29
CA LYS A 864 2.41 11.91 6.36
C LYS A 864 3.23 11.49 7.58
N LYS A 865 3.07 10.23 8.01
CA LYS A 865 3.79 9.68 9.17
C LYS A 865 5.30 9.70 8.93
N LEU A 866 5.76 9.27 7.77
CA LEU A 866 7.18 9.24 7.41
C LEU A 866 7.78 10.65 7.31
N LEU A 867 7.05 11.61 6.76
CA LEU A 867 7.47 13.02 6.75
C LEU A 867 7.61 13.57 8.17
N GLY A 868 6.66 13.26 9.07
CA GLY A 868 6.73 13.65 10.48
C GLY A 868 7.90 13.01 11.24
N LEU A 869 8.26 11.75 10.93
CA LEU A 869 9.44 11.08 11.49
C LEU A 869 10.74 11.76 11.01
N ARG A 870 10.81 12.13 9.73
CA ARG A 870 11.95 12.87 9.17
C ARG A 870 12.11 14.24 9.83
N GLU A 871 11.01 14.97 9.99
CA GLU A 871 10.99 16.30 10.62
C GLU A 871 11.53 16.26 12.05
N ARG A 872 11.08 15.27 12.84
CA ARG A 872 11.56 15.06 14.21
C ARG A 872 12.99 14.50 14.27
N LYS A 873 13.63 14.27 13.12
CA LYS A 873 14.93 13.60 12.98
C LYS A 873 14.97 12.28 13.76
N ALA A 874 13.91 11.47 13.63
CA ALA A 874 13.83 10.16 14.27
C ALA A 874 15.03 9.31 13.83
N GLY A 875 15.83 8.86 14.81
CA GLY A 875 17.14 8.24 14.59
C GLY A 875 17.11 7.14 13.54
N GLU A 876 16.25 6.13 13.72
CA GLU A 876 16.23 4.94 12.84
C GLU A 876 15.99 5.24 11.35
N LEU A 877 15.08 6.17 11.02
CA LEU A 877 14.81 6.52 9.62
C LEU A 877 15.96 7.35 9.03
N MET A 878 16.51 8.29 9.80
CA MET A 878 17.63 9.12 9.35
C MET A 878 18.92 8.31 9.20
N ASP A 879 19.15 7.37 10.11
CA ASP A 879 20.28 6.42 10.07
C ASP A 879 20.17 5.51 8.84
N ALA A 880 18.97 5.04 8.50
CA ALA A 880 18.73 4.26 7.29
C ALA A 880 19.00 5.08 6.02
N VAL A 881 18.55 6.34 5.97
CA VAL A 881 18.85 7.26 4.84
C VAL A 881 20.36 7.50 4.72
N ALA A 882 21.06 7.77 5.81
CA ALA A 882 22.51 7.95 5.81
C ALA A 882 23.25 6.68 5.34
N THR A 883 22.81 5.51 5.81
CA THR A 883 23.34 4.20 5.37
C THR A 883 23.16 4.00 3.88
N HIS A 884 21.98 4.36 3.35
CA HIS A 884 21.71 4.26 1.91
C HIS A 884 22.56 5.22 1.08
N ILE A 885 22.77 6.45 1.56
CA ILE A 885 23.64 7.43 0.91
C ILE A 885 25.08 6.89 0.81
N GLU A 886 25.64 6.37 1.91
CA GLU A 886 26.99 5.78 1.91
C GLU A 886 27.09 4.51 1.05
N MET A 887 26.06 3.67 1.05
CA MET A 887 26.00 2.52 0.15
C MET A 887 26.00 2.94 -1.32
N LEU A 888 25.17 3.91 -1.71
CA LEU A 888 25.10 4.42 -3.08
C LEU A 888 26.43 5.08 -3.49
N LYS A 889 27.10 5.80 -2.58
CA LYS A 889 28.45 6.33 -2.79
C LYS A 889 29.46 5.23 -3.10
N SER A 890 29.47 4.17 -2.28
CA SER A 890 30.35 3.01 -2.47
C SER A 890 30.06 2.30 -3.80
N ARG A 891 28.79 2.08 -4.12
CA ARG A 891 28.37 1.44 -5.38
C ARG A 891 28.70 2.28 -6.59
N SER A 892 28.48 3.60 -6.54
CA SER A 892 28.91 4.53 -7.58
C SER A 892 30.41 4.39 -7.86
N LYS A 893 31.25 4.39 -6.81
CA LYS A 893 32.70 4.18 -6.96
C LYS A 893 33.03 2.83 -7.60
N ARG A 894 32.42 1.73 -7.12
CA ARG A 894 32.65 0.37 -7.65
C ARG A 894 32.22 0.24 -9.13
N LEU A 895 31.07 0.81 -9.49
CA LEU A 895 30.58 0.82 -10.86
C LEU A 895 31.49 1.64 -11.77
N LYS A 896 31.89 2.84 -11.35
CA LYS A 896 32.86 3.68 -12.07
C LYS A 896 34.15 2.93 -12.36
N GLU A 897 34.78 2.37 -11.33
CA GLU A 897 36.02 1.61 -11.48
C GLU A 897 35.86 0.42 -12.44
N THR A 898 34.71 -0.25 -12.41
CA THR A 898 34.42 -1.39 -13.28
C THR A 898 34.23 -0.94 -14.73
N LEU A 899 33.46 0.13 -14.97
CA LEU A 899 33.23 0.70 -16.28
C LEU A 899 34.53 1.22 -16.91
N GLU A 900 35.33 2.00 -16.18
CA GLU A 900 36.61 2.54 -16.67
C GLU A 900 37.61 1.43 -17.02
N LYS A 901 37.74 0.39 -16.18
CA LYS A 901 38.59 -0.79 -16.46
C LYS A 901 38.13 -1.54 -17.72
N ASN A 902 36.86 -1.43 -18.07
CA ASN A 902 36.27 -2.03 -19.26
C ASN A 902 36.06 -0.98 -20.38
N GLY A 903 36.86 0.09 -20.43
CA GLY A 903 36.91 0.98 -21.60
C GLY A 903 35.67 1.86 -21.83
N TRP A 904 34.94 2.16 -20.75
CA TRP A 904 33.89 3.19 -20.75
C TRP A 904 34.43 4.51 -20.19
N ASP A 905 34.03 5.63 -20.80
CA ASP A 905 34.26 6.98 -20.24
C ASP A 905 33.09 7.36 -19.33
N VAL A 906 33.34 7.42 -18.03
CA VAL A 906 32.31 7.63 -17.01
C VAL A 906 32.16 9.12 -16.67
N LEU A 907 30.92 9.59 -16.63
CA LEU A 907 30.58 10.85 -15.99
C LEU A 907 30.28 10.58 -14.52
N GLU A 908 31.19 11.01 -13.64
CA GLU A 908 31.09 10.71 -12.20
C GLU A 908 29.89 11.40 -11.55
N PRO A 909 28.93 10.64 -10.98
CA PRO A 909 27.76 11.22 -10.35
C PRO A 909 28.08 11.64 -8.91
N CYS A 910 27.40 12.68 -8.44
CA CYS A 910 27.47 13.16 -7.05
C CYS A 910 26.23 12.76 -6.24
N ALA A 911 25.18 12.25 -6.88
CA ALA A 911 23.90 12.01 -6.24
C ALA A 911 22.98 11.07 -7.04
N GLY A 912 21.90 10.65 -6.39
CA GLY A 912 20.79 9.94 -7.01
C GLY A 912 21.14 8.49 -7.31
N LEU A 913 20.39 7.92 -8.25
CA LEU A 913 20.47 6.49 -8.55
C LEU A 913 21.10 6.19 -9.91
N SER A 914 21.52 7.20 -10.68
CA SER A 914 21.95 7.05 -12.08
C SER A 914 23.40 7.48 -12.28
N MET A 915 24.05 6.81 -13.23
CA MET A 915 25.37 7.14 -13.75
C MET A 915 25.34 7.09 -15.28
N ALA A 916 25.95 8.09 -15.92
CA ALA A 916 26.09 8.12 -17.38
C ALA A 916 27.51 7.71 -17.78
N ALA A 917 27.64 6.82 -18.77
CA ALA A 917 28.94 6.40 -19.30
C ALA A 917 28.91 6.12 -20.80
N LYS A 918 30.01 6.38 -21.48
CA LYS A 918 30.15 6.22 -22.94
C LYS A 918 31.04 5.01 -23.27
N PRO A 919 30.63 4.07 -24.14
CA PRO A 919 31.37 2.84 -24.46
C PRO A 919 32.53 3.06 -25.45
N SER A 920 33.42 4.00 -25.16
CA SER A 920 34.38 4.53 -26.14
C SER A 920 35.29 3.49 -26.79
N VAL A 921 35.66 2.42 -26.08
CA VAL A 921 36.55 1.36 -26.60
C VAL A 921 35.79 0.29 -27.41
N TYR A 922 34.46 0.26 -27.38
CA TYR A 922 33.66 -0.77 -28.06
C TYR A 922 33.06 -0.32 -29.39
N LEU A 923 32.96 0.99 -29.61
CA LEU A 923 32.44 1.53 -30.88
C LEU A 923 33.28 0.99 -32.05
N ASP A 924 32.57 0.58 -33.10
CA ASP A 924 33.11 -0.07 -34.30
C ASP A 924 33.75 -1.45 -34.12
N LYS A 925 33.74 -2.04 -32.92
CA LYS A 925 34.17 -3.43 -32.70
C LYS A 925 33.08 -4.43 -33.07
N THR A 926 33.48 -5.68 -33.30
CA THR A 926 32.56 -6.76 -33.67
C THR A 926 32.31 -7.67 -32.47
N LEU A 927 31.07 -8.10 -32.29
CA LEU A 927 30.66 -9.05 -31.26
C LEU A 927 29.86 -10.19 -31.88
N SER A 928 30.26 -11.43 -31.62
CA SER A 928 29.52 -12.62 -32.04
C SER A 928 28.40 -12.93 -31.06
N ILE A 929 27.16 -12.95 -31.56
CA ILE A 929 25.94 -13.18 -30.78
C ILE A 929 25.26 -14.48 -31.22
N LYS A 930 24.65 -15.19 -30.27
CA LYS A 930 23.80 -16.35 -30.56
C LYS A 930 22.40 -15.88 -30.99
N PRO A 931 21.86 -16.41 -32.11
CA PRO A 931 20.51 -16.11 -32.56
C PRO A 931 19.48 -16.64 -31.56
N THR A 932 18.39 -15.90 -31.47
CA THR A 932 17.20 -16.24 -30.70
C THR A 932 16.05 -16.54 -31.67
N PRO A 933 14.98 -17.24 -31.23
CA PRO A 933 13.82 -17.53 -32.07
C PRO A 933 13.16 -16.28 -32.70
N LYS A 934 13.38 -15.09 -32.11
CA LYS A 934 12.84 -13.80 -32.59
C LYS A 934 13.59 -13.22 -33.79
N ASP A 935 14.75 -13.76 -34.16
CA ASP A 935 15.60 -13.17 -35.21
C ASP A 935 15.16 -13.52 -36.64
N GLY A 936 14.16 -14.39 -36.81
CA GLY A 936 13.64 -14.78 -38.14
C GLY A 936 14.66 -15.50 -39.02
N VAL A 937 15.87 -15.75 -38.50
CA VAL A 937 16.95 -16.46 -39.18
C VAL A 937 16.74 -17.95 -38.96
N CYS A 938 16.40 -18.67 -40.03
CA CYS A 938 16.50 -20.13 -40.05
C CYS A 938 17.98 -20.52 -40.07
N THR A 939 18.59 -20.71 -38.91
CA THR A 939 19.93 -21.27 -38.83
C THR A 939 19.98 -22.49 -37.93
N GLU A 940 20.91 -23.39 -38.29
CA GLU A 940 21.22 -24.61 -37.55
C GLU A 940 21.50 -24.29 -36.06
N GLU A 941 21.04 -25.16 -35.15
CA GLU A 941 21.29 -25.02 -33.71
C GLU A 941 22.78 -24.79 -33.42
N GLY A 942 23.13 -23.57 -33.00
CA GLY A 942 24.49 -23.20 -32.60
C GLY A 942 25.26 -22.23 -33.51
N SER A 943 24.69 -21.74 -34.61
CA SER A 943 25.33 -20.67 -35.41
C SER A 943 25.41 -19.36 -34.62
N THR A 944 26.51 -18.59 -34.67
CA THR A 944 26.58 -17.20 -34.17
C THR A 944 26.63 -16.21 -35.34
N TYR A 945 26.14 -14.99 -35.15
CA TYR A 945 26.30 -13.91 -36.13
C TYR A 945 27.01 -12.70 -35.52
N ASP A 946 27.75 -11.99 -36.35
CA ASP A 946 28.58 -10.87 -35.93
C ASP A 946 27.81 -9.55 -36.04
N ILE A 947 27.75 -8.79 -34.95
CA ILE A 947 27.25 -7.41 -34.96
C ILE A 947 28.41 -6.43 -34.80
N LYS A 948 28.39 -5.36 -35.59
CA LYS A 948 29.30 -4.23 -35.39
C LYS A 948 28.67 -3.25 -34.39
N ILE A 949 29.32 -3.02 -33.26
CA ILE A 949 28.79 -2.21 -32.16
C ILE A 949 28.82 -0.73 -32.52
N ASP A 950 27.72 -0.04 -32.29
CA ASP A 950 27.59 1.41 -32.43
C ASP A 950 26.73 2.01 -31.29
N ASN A 951 26.49 3.33 -31.35
CA ASN A 951 25.72 4.04 -30.33
C ASN A 951 24.24 3.62 -30.26
N SER A 952 23.70 3.03 -31.32
CA SER A 952 22.29 2.63 -31.45
C SER A 952 22.04 1.20 -30.99
N ASN A 953 23.02 0.30 -31.15
CA ASN A 953 22.85 -1.13 -30.86
C ASN A 953 23.56 -1.60 -29.58
N ILE A 954 24.33 -0.74 -28.89
CA ILE A 954 25.06 -1.10 -27.66
C ILE A 954 24.16 -1.70 -26.58
N ARG A 955 22.94 -1.18 -26.40
CA ARG A 955 21.96 -1.71 -25.45
C ARG A 955 21.58 -3.14 -25.77
N GLU A 956 21.25 -3.42 -27.02
CA GLU A 956 20.87 -4.75 -27.49
C GLU A 956 22.05 -5.73 -27.44
N ALA A 957 23.25 -5.25 -27.80
CA ALA A 957 24.49 -6.02 -27.72
C ALA A 957 24.76 -6.50 -26.29
N LEU A 958 24.62 -5.60 -25.31
CA LEU A 958 24.83 -5.90 -23.89
C LEU A 958 23.75 -6.85 -23.35
N LEU A 959 22.48 -6.59 -23.67
CA LEU A 959 21.35 -7.44 -23.30
C LEU A 959 21.52 -8.87 -23.80
N ARG A 960 21.77 -9.05 -25.10
CA ARG A 960 21.84 -10.40 -25.72
C ARG A 960 23.05 -11.20 -25.27
N SER A 961 24.16 -10.54 -24.95
CA SER A 961 25.40 -11.22 -24.55
C SER A 961 25.46 -11.55 -23.06
N THR A 962 24.81 -10.74 -22.21
CA THR A 962 24.97 -10.84 -20.75
C THR A 962 23.68 -10.86 -19.95
N GLY A 963 22.54 -10.45 -20.52
CA GLY A 963 21.27 -10.29 -19.81
C GLY A 963 21.15 -8.98 -19.01
N LEU A 964 22.08 -8.04 -19.20
CA LEU A 964 22.08 -6.75 -18.50
C LEU A 964 21.27 -5.70 -19.27
N CYS A 965 20.24 -5.15 -18.63
CA CYS A 965 19.37 -4.12 -19.20
C CYS A 965 19.90 -2.73 -18.81
N ILE A 966 20.20 -1.89 -19.80
CA ILE A 966 20.65 -0.50 -19.63
C ILE A 966 19.83 0.43 -20.54
N ASN A 967 19.96 1.74 -20.34
CA ASN A 967 19.46 2.71 -21.32
C ASN A 967 20.58 3.24 -22.22
N SER A 968 20.33 3.40 -23.51
CA SER A 968 21.29 3.90 -24.50
C SER A 968 21.27 5.42 -24.64
N SER A 969 22.08 5.92 -25.58
CA SER A 969 22.10 7.34 -25.94
C SER A 969 20.80 7.89 -26.52
N SER A 970 19.92 7.03 -27.05
CA SER A 970 18.60 7.45 -27.52
C SER A 970 17.70 7.87 -26.34
N TRP A 971 17.81 7.17 -25.21
CA TRP A 971 17.08 7.47 -23.99
C TRP A 971 17.68 8.66 -23.25
N THR A 972 19.01 8.73 -23.10
CA THR A 972 19.64 9.85 -22.37
C THR A 972 19.56 11.17 -23.13
N GLY A 973 19.44 11.12 -24.46
CA GLY A 973 19.56 12.29 -25.33
C GLY A 973 20.97 12.90 -25.36
N ILE A 974 21.97 12.22 -24.76
CA ILE A 974 23.37 12.64 -24.76
C ILE A 974 24.14 11.76 -25.75
N PRO A 975 24.77 12.33 -26.79
CA PRO A 975 25.44 11.55 -27.84
C PRO A 975 26.46 10.53 -27.30
N GLY A 976 26.14 9.24 -27.47
CA GLY A 976 26.99 8.10 -27.08
C GLY A 976 26.97 7.73 -25.60
N TYR A 977 26.29 8.48 -24.72
CA TYR A 977 26.26 8.15 -23.29
C TYR A 977 25.05 7.25 -22.96
N CYS A 978 25.33 6.11 -22.35
CA CYS A 978 24.34 5.19 -21.79
C CYS A 978 24.10 5.49 -20.31
N ARG A 979 22.93 5.12 -19.79
CA ARG A 979 22.59 5.23 -18.36
C ARG A 979 22.63 3.86 -17.69
N PHE A 980 23.19 3.85 -16.48
CA PHE A 980 23.20 2.74 -15.54
C PHE A 980 22.55 3.19 -14.23
N THR A 981 21.67 2.39 -13.62
CA THR A 981 21.17 2.63 -12.27
C THR A 981 21.87 1.79 -11.22
N ILE A 982 22.07 2.31 -10.00
CA ILE A 982 22.89 1.67 -8.94
C ILE A 982 22.08 1.21 -7.71
N ALA A 983 20.75 1.38 -7.74
CA ALA A 983 19.84 1.05 -6.65
C ALA A 983 19.28 -0.39 -6.75
N LEU A 984 20.16 -1.39 -6.85
CA LEU A 984 19.79 -2.81 -6.96
C LEU A 984 19.89 -3.55 -5.61
N ASP A 985 19.40 -4.79 -5.53
CA ASP A 985 19.82 -5.71 -4.45
C ASP A 985 21.35 -5.93 -4.52
N GLU A 986 21.98 -6.28 -3.39
CA GLU A 986 23.44 -6.47 -3.36
C GLU A 986 23.90 -7.58 -4.33
N ASN A 987 23.15 -8.70 -4.39
CA ASN A 987 23.50 -9.80 -5.29
C ASN A 987 23.34 -9.40 -6.76
N GLU A 988 22.26 -8.70 -7.09
CA GLU A 988 22.01 -8.22 -8.46
C GLU A 988 23.03 -7.16 -8.89
N PHE A 989 23.43 -6.26 -7.98
CA PHE A 989 24.48 -5.27 -8.24
C PHE A 989 25.82 -5.94 -8.57
N ASP A 990 26.23 -6.93 -7.77
CA ASP A 990 27.45 -7.70 -8.03
C ASP A 990 27.39 -8.47 -9.35
N GLN A 991 26.25 -9.07 -9.67
CA GLN A 991 26.02 -9.73 -10.96
C GLN A 991 26.08 -8.73 -12.11
N ALA A 992 25.53 -7.52 -11.96
CA ALA A 992 25.59 -6.46 -12.97
C ALA A 992 27.04 -6.06 -13.30
N LEU A 993 27.89 -5.89 -12.28
CA LEU A 993 29.32 -5.64 -12.48
C LEU A 993 29.99 -6.81 -13.23
N GLY A 994 29.63 -8.04 -12.89
CA GLY A 994 30.08 -9.24 -13.60
C GLY A 994 29.66 -9.25 -15.08
N CYS A 995 28.44 -8.83 -15.39
CA CYS A 995 27.96 -8.70 -16.76
C CYS A 995 28.76 -7.67 -17.56
N ILE A 996 29.10 -6.51 -16.99
CA ILE A 996 29.94 -5.49 -17.65
C ILE A 996 31.33 -6.05 -18.00
N VAL A 997 31.96 -6.78 -17.07
CA VAL A 997 33.27 -7.43 -17.30
C VAL A 997 33.19 -8.51 -18.37
N LYS A 998 32.14 -9.33 -18.33
CA LYS A 998 31.89 -10.39 -19.32
C LYS A 998 31.68 -9.81 -20.72
N PHE A 999 30.93 -8.72 -20.83
CA PHE A 999 30.73 -8.02 -22.09
C PHE A 999 32.07 -7.52 -22.66
N GLY A 1000 32.89 -6.87 -21.83
CA GLY A 1000 34.19 -6.38 -22.26
C GLY A 1000 35.14 -7.47 -22.75
N SER A 1001 35.09 -8.65 -22.13
CA SER A 1001 35.84 -9.82 -22.56
C SER A 1001 35.34 -10.36 -23.90
N ALA A 1002 34.02 -10.41 -24.12
CA ALA A 1002 33.41 -10.93 -25.34
C ALA A 1002 33.61 -10.05 -26.58
N VAL A 1003 33.76 -8.73 -26.40
CA VAL A 1003 34.06 -7.78 -27.50
C VAL A 1003 35.56 -7.70 -27.81
N SER A 1004 36.41 -8.15 -26.89
CA SER A 1004 37.88 -8.12 -27.04
C SER A 1004 38.47 -9.43 -27.56
N SER A 1005 37.69 -10.51 -27.56
CA SER A 1005 37.98 -11.81 -28.20
C SER A 1005 37.64 -11.78 -29.67
#